data_AF-A0AAE9YJ89-F1
#
_entry.id   AF-A0AAE9YJ89-F1
#
_cell.length_a   1.000
_cell.length_b   1.000
_cell.length_c   1.000
_cell.angle_alpha   90.00
_cell.angle_beta   90.00
_cell.angle_gamma   90.00
#
_symmetry.space_group_name_H-M   'P 1'
#
loop_
_entity.id
_entity.type
_entity.pdbx_description
1 polymer ?
#
loop_
_entity_poly.entity_id
_entity_poly.type
_entity_poly.pdbx_seq_one_letter_code
_entity_poly.pdbx_strand_id
1 'polypeptide(L)'
;MSEHQSAGVEDGPTRVVAVIPVHDGEDRVGATVAAASALPGVERVVVVDDASADASAEAARAAGAEVVVLEVNRGKAGAVRAGIERCGDADVVLLLDADLGATAAGAEPLLGPVRDGEADMTIGVLPGAGRKGGFGLVKRLSAGGIRRACGFEAVAPLSGQRAVRRAVLDDLGPCERFGLEVALTIDAVRGGARVVEVDVDIDHAHTGRRLAGFRHRARQGRDIARTLWPRLTRRRTRMGLVVLLALVAVVGSLFTAPGTDVGAPVASSQVEKVVVVGVPGLGLDQVAQMPEVDRLAREGAMAATNVRTGGDEPRPWAAYATLSAGVRVDAIEAAAEAVGGDGGPVDVPDMAETRAAAGRYLTSDPGALGTSLAIAGRSTAVVSPGTLAAPGDVTGATGAALALANTGGRVDSGVIDPGVLGAGDGDLVADIVSGQLADNDVVVVDPGLTAPKVAGPTPPDDLAADEAGLAATDAVVGAVAEELPDDALLLVVGVTPPDEEWALTATVAWGAGVDVHRLSSPTARRPDLVTLTDIGPTVLDALGVERPSGMAGQALRLREGTVDRDRLDQLDDVARGREADYFRMTITFITALALLQLAAWGLLAAGRLRPRAARVVQALVLVGVAWPLATYLIRLVPVLMTLGPWTHLAPWPVAAAVAWLASRLRRHPLAPLAAVCAATAGLIVADLATGGHLQVASVLGTAPHTTYRFNGLGNVGFAVLAATSLLAVGIHVDAAPRRDEALVTGGAALAVVLVADVAPWMGADVGGILTLLPVFGLTLFALSGRRLRPRSVLVAAAGTVLGFALVLGLDLMRPDEAQTHLARFVTETVADGDLGTAVGRRWAANTRMFTQSAWTWTVLPLALAIAAAVARSRWLRERAPLGRSTRIAVLGALAAGVLGWVLNDSGVVVTAMVLIFVPAVLLVAATERVAGWVGPVPAPGDLGRPPAPTPPLASEPVAVAAGRPGAGEPSWPR
;
A
#
# COMPACT_ATOMS: atom_id res chain seq x y z
N MET A 1 48.35 19.35 -42.83
CA MET A 1 48.38 19.30 -44.30
C MET A 1 47.77 17.98 -44.74
N SER A 2 46.47 17.98 -45.03
CA SER A 2 45.82 16.94 -45.83
C SER A 2 44.68 17.66 -46.54
N GLU A 3 44.93 17.96 -47.81
CA GLU A 3 44.03 18.66 -48.72
C GLU A 3 42.69 17.91 -48.79
N HIS A 4 41.62 18.56 -48.33
CA HIS A 4 40.27 18.16 -48.73
C HIS A 4 40.09 18.60 -50.17
N GLN A 5 40.08 17.61 -51.07
CA GLN A 5 39.59 17.77 -52.43
C GLN A 5 38.16 18.30 -52.37
N SER A 6 37.99 19.54 -52.82
CA SER A 6 36.71 20.11 -53.23
C SER A 6 36.22 19.33 -54.44
N ALA A 7 35.37 18.32 -54.22
CA ALA A 7 34.53 17.78 -55.28
C ALA A 7 33.54 18.88 -55.67
N GLY A 8 33.74 19.48 -56.84
CA GLY A 8 32.79 20.39 -57.44
C GLY A 8 31.47 19.66 -57.66
N VAL A 9 30.41 20.13 -57.02
CA VAL A 9 29.04 19.77 -57.35
C VAL A 9 28.72 20.53 -58.64
N GLU A 10 28.46 19.79 -59.72
CA GLU A 10 27.89 20.36 -60.94
C GLU A 10 26.54 20.99 -60.60
N ASP A 11 26.41 22.29 -60.83
CA ASP A 11 25.23 23.10 -60.55
C ASP A 11 24.13 22.82 -61.60
N GLY A 12 23.45 21.69 -61.44
CA GLY A 12 22.20 21.40 -62.14
C GLY A 12 21.07 22.28 -61.58
N PRO A 13 20.04 22.62 -62.37
CA PRO A 13 18.93 23.42 -61.86
C PRO A 13 18.26 22.71 -60.66
N THR A 14 18.14 23.43 -59.54
CA THR A 14 17.49 22.91 -58.31
C THR A 14 16.07 22.42 -58.63
N ARG A 15 15.83 21.12 -58.44
CA ARG A 15 14.55 20.49 -58.78
C ARG A 15 13.52 20.74 -57.70
N VAL A 16 12.39 21.34 -58.09
CA VAL A 16 11.28 21.63 -57.17
C VAL A 16 10.04 20.84 -57.54
N VAL A 17 9.49 20.11 -56.58
CA VAL A 17 8.21 19.42 -56.71
C VAL A 17 7.20 20.05 -55.76
N ALA A 18 6.04 20.46 -56.27
CA ALA A 18 4.95 20.95 -55.43
C ALA A 18 4.07 19.80 -54.95
N VAL A 19 3.72 19.76 -53.66
CA VAL A 19 2.82 18.78 -53.05
C VAL A 19 1.59 19.49 -52.52
N ILE A 20 0.42 19.07 -53.01
CA ILE A 20 -0.88 19.68 -52.68
C ILE A 20 -1.82 18.60 -52.13
N PRO A 21 -2.06 18.53 -50.81
CA PRO A 21 -3.08 17.66 -50.25
C PRO A 21 -4.48 18.24 -50.50
N VAL A 22 -5.42 17.43 -50.98
CA VAL A 22 -6.82 17.81 -51.20
C VAL A 22 -7.78 16.84 -50.52
N HIS A 23 -8.86 17.37 -49.94
CA HIS A 23 -10.02 16.61 -49.47
C HIS A 23 -11.25 17.49 -49.65
N ASP A 24 -12.12 17.11 -50.58
CA ASP A 24 -13.34 17.85 -50.98
C ASP A 24 -13.05 19.32 -51.39
N GLY A 25 -12.27 19.50 -52.45
CA GLY A 25 -11.79 20.80 -52.94
C GLY A 25 -11.94 21.02 -54.45
N GLU A 26 -12.91 20.37 -55.11
CA GLU A 26 -13.08 20.39 -56.57
C GLU A 26 -13.11 21.81 -57.17
N ASP A 27 -13.72 22.76 -56.46
CA ASP A 27 -13.92 24.15 -56.91
C ASP A 27 -12.61 24.95 -57.08
N ARG A 28 -11.54 24.56 -56.38
CA ARG A 28 -10.31 25.37 -56.29
C ARG A 28 -9.04 24.63 -56.68
N VAL A 29 -8.99 23.32 -56.48
CA VAL A 29 -7.75 22.53 -56.66
C VAL A 29 -7.18 22.66 -58.07
N GLY A 30 -8.01 22.69 -59.11
CA GLY A 30 -7.55 22.86 -60.49
C GLY A 30 -6.84 24.19 -60.73
N ALA A 31 -7.40 25.29 -60.21
CA ALA A 31 -6.79 26.62 -60.31
C ALA A 31 -5.49 26.72 -59.48
N THR A 32 -5.47 26.11 -58.30
CA THR A 32 -4.26 26.00 -57.46
C THR A 32 -3.13 25.27 -58.20
N VAL A 33 -3.44 24.12 -58.81
CA VAL A 33 -2.47 23.32 -59.59
C VAL A 33 -1.92 24.12 -60.75
N ALA A 34 -2.79 24.75 -61.56
CA ALA A 34 -2.37 25.52 -62.73
C ALA A 34 -1.42 26.66 -62.34
N ALA A 35 -1.72 27.37 -61.24
CA ALA A 35 -0.87 28.45 -60.74
C ALA A 35 0.45 27.93 -60.14
N ALA A 36 0.44 26.80 -59.42
CA ALA A 36 1.65 26.20 -58.87
C ALA A 36 2.60 25.67 -59.96
N SER A 37 2.04 25.04 -61.03
CA SER A 37 2.83 24.57 -62.18
C SER A 37 3.48 25.70 -62.97
N ALA A 38 2.93 26.92 -62.91
CA ALA A 38 3.47 28.10 -63.59
C ALA A 38 4.61 28.79 -62.81
N LEU A 39 4.87 28.38 -61.57
CA LEU A 39 5.94 28.97 -60.76
C LEU A 39 7.32 28.63 -61.34
N PRO A 40 8.24 29.61 -61.44
CA PRO A 40 9.57 29.37 -61.99
C PRO A 40 10.28 28.23 -61.27
N GLY A 41 10.74 27.23 -62.05
CA GLY A 41 11.51 26.08 -61.58
C GLY A 41 10.73 25.01 -60.80
N VAL A 42 9.39 25.06 -60.76
CA VAL A 42 8.57 23.90 -60.37
C VAL A 42 8.50 22.95 -61.57
N GLU A 43 9.00 21.73 -61.40
CA GLU A 43 9.07 20.74 -62.48
C GLU A 43 7.73 20.00 -62.66
N ARG A 44 7.10 19.66 -61.53
CA ARG A 44 5.81 18.97 -61.50
C ARG A 44 5.06 19.22 -60.21
N VAL A 45 3.75 19.02 -60.27
CA VAL A 45 2.83 19.14 -59.14
C VAL A 45 2.24 17.76 -58.83
N VAL A 46 2.41 17.31 -57.59
CA VAL A 46 1.82 16.09 -57.03
C VAL A 46 0.64 16.48 -56.16
N VAL A 47 -0.56 16.10 -56.57
CA VAL A 47 -1.77 16.24 -55.75
C VAL A 47 -2.06 14.93 -55.04
N VAL A 48 -2.28 14.99 -53.74
CA VAL A 48 -2.69 13.83 -52.95
C VAL A 48 -4.14 14.00 -52.53
N ASP A 49 -5.02 13.22 -53.14
CA ASP A 49 -6.42 13.14 -52.80
C ASP A 49 -6.63 12.22 -51.59
N ASP A 50 -6.99 12.82 -50.47
CA ASP A 50 -7.17 12.16 -49.17
C ASP A 50 -8.59 11.59 -49.01
N ALA A 51 -9.00 10.77 -50.00
CA ALA A 51 -10.32 10.16 -50.12
C ALA A 51 -11.47 11.19 -50.19
N SER A 52 -11.40 12.11 -51.16
CA SER A 52 -12.51 13.04 -51.45
C SER A 52 -13.76 12.30 -51.93
N ALA A 53 -14.93 12.87 -51.63
CA ALA A 53 -16.22 12.41 -52.13
C ALA A 53 -16.70 13.16 -53.38
N ASP A 54 -15.97 14.21 -53.77
CA ASP A 54 -16.24 15.07 -54.93
C ASP A 54 -15.27 14.78 -56.11
N ALA A 55 -15.32 15.60 -57.16
CA ALA A 55 -14.47 15.42 -58.35
C ALA A 55 -13.05 16.01 -58.21
N SER A 56 -12.53 16.19 -56.97
CA SER A 56 -11.21 16.81 -56.71
C SER A 56 -10.06 16.17 -57.49
N ALA A 57 -10.00 14.83 -57.52
CA ALA A 57 -8.94 14.11 -58.22
C ALA A 57 -9.01 14.32 -59.75
N GLU A 58 -10.20 14.41 -60.32
CA GLU A 58 -10.42 14.64 -61.74
C GLU A 58 -10.06 16.08 -62.13
N ALA A 59 -10.47 17.06 -61.32
CA ALA A 59 -10.11 18.46 -61.49
C ALA A 59 -8.59 18.67 -61.43
N ALA A 60 -7.89 17.99 -60.51
CA ALA A 60 -6.44 18.04 -60.42
C ALA A 60 -5.72 17.42 -61.64
N ARG A 61 -6.19 16.26 -62.13
CA ARG A 61 -5.65 15.62 -63.35
C ARG A 61 -5.86 16.49 -64.58
N ALA A 62 -7.04 17.09 -64.71
CA ALA A 62 -7.36 17.99 -65.82
C ALA A 62 -6.46 19.24 -65.84
N ALA A 63 -5.99 19.69 -64.67
CA ALA A 63 -5.04 20.79 -64.53
C ALA A 63 -3.56 20.37 -64.72
N GLY A 64 -3.29 19.09 -65.00
CA GLY A 64 -1.95 18.59 -65.31
C GLY A 64 -1.13 18.08 -64.12
N ALA A 65 -1.75 17.86 -62.94
CA ALA A 65 -1.05 17.29 -61.80
C ALA A 65 -0.90 15.75 -61.90
N GLU A 66 0.17 15.23 -61.29
CA GLU A 66 0.26 13.82 -60.91
C GLU A 66 -0.64 13.60 -59.68
N VAL A 67 -1.64 12.71 -59.77
CA VAL A 67 -2.62 12.52 -58.69
C VAL A 67 -2.46 11.17 -58.00
N VAL A 68 -2.28 11.19 -56.68
CA VAL A 68 -2.30 10.02 -55.80
C VAL A 68 -3.61 10.00 -55.03
N VAL A 69 -4.42 8.96 -55.21
CA VAL A 69 -5.68 8.78 -54.46
C VAL A 69 -5.44 7.82 -53.30
N LEU A 70 -5.79 8.25 -52.09
CA LEU A 70 -5.77 7.40 -50.90
C LEU A 70 -7.13 6.72 -50.71
N GLU A 71 -7.13 5.44 -50.37
CA GLU A 71 -8.37 4.66 -50.17
C GLU A 71 -9.17 5.08 -48.92
N VAL A 72 -8.50 5.67 -47.94
CA VAL A 72 -9.08 6.09 -46.66
C VAL A 72 -8.49 7.44 -46.29
N ASN A 73 -9.32 8.36 -45.79
CA ASN A 73 -8.88 9.65 -45.28
C ASN A 73 -7.87 9.47 -44.13
N ARG A 74 -6.61 9.83 -44.37
CA ARG A 74 -5.49 9.82 -43.42
C ARG A 74 -5.25 11.19 -42.78
N GLY A 75 -5.96 12.21 -43.24
CA GLY A 75 -5.82 13.61 -42.87
C GLY A 75 -4.57 14.25 -43.46
N LYS A 76 -4.52 15.60 -43.40
CA LYS A 76 -3.47 16.43 -44.03
C LYS A 76 -2.04 15.91 -43.84
N ALA A 77 -1.62 15.60 -42.61
CA ALA A 77 -0.28 15.06 -42.32
C ALA A 77 0.01 13.73 -43.07
N GLY A 78 -0.97 12.84 -43.17
CA GLY A 78 -0.85 11.58 -43.90
C GLY A 78 -0.79 11.79 -45.42
N ALA A 79 -1.62 12.70 -45.94
CA ALA A 79 -1.64 13.07 -47.36
C ALA A 79 -0.32 13.73 -47.80
N VAL A 80 0.19 14.70 -47.03
CA VAL A 80 1.49 15.34 -47.32
C VAL A 80 2.63 14.31 -47.31
N ARG A 81 2.65 13.37 -46.35
CA ARG A 81 3.66 12.31 -46.31
C ARG A 81 3.63 11.43 -47.55
N ALA A 82 2.43 11.00 -47.98
CA ALA A 82 2.28 10.22 -49.21
C ALA A 82 2.74 11.02 -50.45
N GLY A 83 2.56 12.34 -50.46
CA GLY A 83 3.04 13.21 -51.53
C GLY A 83 4.56 13.36 -51.54
N ILE A 84 5.18 13.52 -50.37
CA ILE A 84 6.63 13.56 -50.21
C ILE A 84 7.29 12.27 -50.72
N GLU A 85 6.67 11.11 -50.48
CA GLU A 85 7.13 9.81 -51.00
C GLU A 85 7.15 9.75 -52.54
N ARG A 86 6.33 10.55 -53.23
CA ARG A 86 6.33 10.66 -54.70
C ARG A 86 7.29 11.71 -55.27
N CYS A 87 7.89 12.54 -54.41
CA CYS A 87 8.78 13.61 -54.86
C CYS A 87 10.10 13.08 -55.43
N GLY A 88 10.47 11.82 -55.19
CA GLY A 88 11.68 11.23 -55.76
C GLY A 88 12.96 11.93 -55.30
N ASP A 89 13.83 12.29 -56.25
CA ASP A 89 15.11 12.97 -56.06
C ASP A 89 15.00 14.51 -56.07
N ALA A 90 13.81 15.06 -55.80
CA ALA A 90 13.62 16.51 -55.70
C ALA A 90 14.52 17.13 -54.61
N ASP A 91 15.14 18.27 -54.92
CA ASP A 91 15.97 19.02 -53.97
C ASP A 91 15.10 19.81 -52.96
N VAL A 92 13.99 20.37 -53.46
CA VAL A 92 13.06 21.19 -52.69
C VAL A 92 11.63 20.71 -52.91
N VAL A 93 10.87 20.61 -51.81
CA VAL A 93 9.45 20.32 -51.82
C VAL A 93 8.68 21.59 -51.47
N LEU A 94 7.78 22.02 -52.35
CA LEU A 94 6.87 23.14 -52.14
C LEU A 94 5.52 22.62 -51.65
N LEU A 95 5.19 22.83 -50.39
CA LEU A 95 3.91 22.48 -49.80
C LEU A 95 2.91 23.63 -50.00
N LEU A 96 1.76 23.35 -50.60
CA LEU A 96 0.67 24.30 -50.79
C LEU A 96 -0.68 23.68 -50.43
N ASP A 97 -1.59 24.47 -49.89
CA ASP A 97 -2.97 24.02 -49.64
C ASP A 97 -3.79 24.03 -50.95
N ALA A 98 -4.78 23.15 -51.07
CA ALA A 98 -5.59 23.03 -52.28
C ALA A 98 -6.57 24.20 -52.53
N ASP A 99 -6.83 25.04 -51.51
CA ASP A 99 -7.88 26.07 -51.51
C ASP A 99 -7.38 27.49 -51.89
N LEU A 100 -6.17 27.60 -52.43
CA LEU A 100 -5.54 28.88 -52.78
C LEU A 100 -6.04 29.48 -54.12
N GLY A 101 -6.47 28.62 -55.05
CA GLY A 101 -6.84 29.02 -56.41
C GLY A 101 -5.70 29.73 -57.14
N ALA A 102 -6.03 30.74 -57.96
CA ALA A 102 -5.03 31.50 -58.73
C ALA A 102 -4.00 32.23 -57.86
N THR A 103 -4.29 32.48 -56.57
CA THR A 103 -3.35 33.15 -55.66
C THR A 103 -2.16 32.27 -55.28
N ALA A 104 -2.17 30.97 -55.61
CA ALA A 104 -1.00 30.11 -55.42
C ALA A 104 0.24 30.59 -56.18
N ALA A 105 0.09 31.42 -57.23
CA ALA A 105 1.19 32.10 -57.90
C ALA A 105 2.01 33.01 -56.96
N GLY A 106 1.40 33.50 -55.88
CA GLY A 106 2.06 34.29 -54.83
C GLY A 106 3.02 33.47 -53.95
N ALA A 107 3.18 32.16 -54.18
CA ALA A 107 4.11 31.30 -53.44
C ALA A 107 5.56 31.39 -53.92
N GLU A 108 5.83 32.06 -55.05
CA GLU A 108 7.19 32.25 -55.60
C GLU A 108 8.22 32.72 -54.56
N PRO A 109 7.93 33.70 -53.66
CA PRO A 109 8.89 34.17 -52.67
C PRO A 109 9.37 33.11 -51.67
N LEU A 110 8.64 31.99 -51.54
CA LEU A 110 9.05 30.87 -50.68
C LEU A 110 10.25 30.12 -51.26
N LEU A 111 10.40 30.09 -52.58
CA LEU A 111 11.38 29.25 -53.26
C LEU A 111 12.79 29.86 -53.26
N GLY A 112 12.90 31.18 -53.45
CA GLY A 112 14.18 31.89 -53.57
C GLY A 112 15.16 31.57 -52.43
N PRO A 113 14.80 31.86 -51.16
CA PRO A 113 15.71 31.63 -50.04
C PRO A 113 16.15 30.16 -49.88
N VAL A 114 15.32 29.20 -50.28
CA VAL A 114 15.64 27.78 -50.17
C VAL A 114 16.58 27.31 -51.28
N ARG A 115 16.33 27.76 -52.51
CA ARG A 115 17.17 27.50 -53.68
C ARG A 115 18.55 28.12 -53.54
N ASP A 116 18.60 29.37 -53.11
CA ASP A 116 19.85 30.13 -52.93
C ASP A 116 20.62 29.66 -51.69
N GLY A 117 20.04 28.74 -50.91
CA GLY A 117 20.66 28.17 -49.72
C GLY A 117 20.78 29.13 -48.55
N GLU A 118 19.99 30.20 -48.54
CA GLU A 118 19.85 31.13 -47.43
C GLU A 118 19.00 30.52 -46.29
N ALA A 119 18.03 29.69 -46.64
CA ALA A 119 17.17 28.94 -45.73
C ALA A 119 17.08 27.46 -46.12
N ASP A 120 16.79 26.61 -45.14
CA ASP A 120 16.49 25.19 -45.36
C ASP A 120 14.97 24.94 -45.36
N MET A 121 14.20 25.87 -44.79
CA MET A 121 12.74 25.93 -44.87
C MET A 121 12.24 27.38 -44.82
N THR A 122 11.31 27.72 -45.70
CA THR A 122 10.53 28.97 -45.65
C THR A 122 9.08 28.70 -45.25
N ILE A 123 8.46 29.67 -44.57
CA ILE A 123 7.05 29.62 -44.15
C ILE A 123 6.35 30.90 -44.62
N GLY A 124 5.25 30.76 -45.34
CA GLY A 124 4.48 31.90 -45.85
C GLY A 124 3.72 32.63 -44.76
N VAL A 125 3.92 33.94 -44.64
CA VAL A 125 3.12 34.86 -43.85
C VAL A 125 2.06 35.47 -44.76
N LEU A 126 0.82 35.05 -44.58
CA LEU A 126 -0.30 35.50 -45.41
C LEU A 126 -0.79 36.90 -44.99
N PRO A 127 -1.39 37.68 -45.92
CA PRO A 127 -1.93 38.99 -45.62
C PRO A 127 -3.02 38.91 -44.54
N GLY A 128 -3.13 39.96 -43.73
CA GLY A 128 -4.12 40.00 -42.65
C GLY A 128 -5.56 40.04 -43.20
N ALA A 129 -6.32 38.96 -43.02
CA ALA A 129 -7.74 38.93 -43.37
C ALA A 129 -8.51 40.04 -42.62
N GLY A 130 -9.10 40.98 -43.35
CA GLY A 130 -9.80 42.16 -42.79
C GLY A 130 -10.97 41.86 -41.83
N ARG A 131 -11.40 40.60 -41.69
CA ARG A 131 -12.37 40.14 -40.68
C ARG A 131 -11.82 38.98 -39.84
N LYS A 132 -11.63 39.20 -38.54
CA LYS A 132 -11.18 38.16 -37.57
C LYS A 132 -12.23 37.04 -37.43
N GLY A 133 -11.98 35.90 -38.08
CA GLY A 133 -12.85 34.72 -38.06
C GLY A 133 -12.97 34.01 -36.69
N GLY A 134 -12.08 34.25 -35.71
CA GLY A 134 -12.09 33.63 -34.37
C GLY A 134 -11.22 34.35 -33.32
N PHE A 135 -11.11 33.78 -32.10
CA PHE A 135 -10.39 34.38 -30.94
C PHE A 135 -8.85 34.19 -30.93
N GLY A 136 -8.28 33.57 -31.97
CA GLY A 136 -6.83 33.33 -32.07
C GLY A 136 -6.23 32.40 -31.01
N LEU A 137 -7.04 31.63 -30.27
CA LEU A 137 -6.57 30.72 -29.22
C LEU A 137 -5.65 29.63 -29.78
N VAL A 138 -6.04 29.00 -30.88
CA VAL A 138 -5.27 27.94 -31.54
C VAL A 138 -3.95 28.49 -32.09
N LYS A 139 -3.97 29.65 -32.77
CA LYS A 139 -2.75 30.33 -33.25
C LYS A 139 -1.78 30.66 -32.10
N ARG A 140 -2.30 31.16 -30.97
CA ARG A 140 -1.50 31.44 -29.76
C ARG A 140 -0.93 30.17 -29.13
N LEU A 141 -1.71 29.09 -29.05
CA LEU A 141 -1.25 27.79 -28.58
C LEU A 141 -0.10 27.25 -29.43
N SER A 142 -0.23 27.31 -30.76
CA SER A 142 0.82 26.88 -31.69
C SER A 142 2.08 27.72 -31.57
N ALA A 143 1.99 29.06 -31.66
CA ALA A 143 3.15 29.94 -31.55
C ALA A 143 3.87 29.81 -30.20
N GLY A 144 3.11 29.79 -29.09
CA GLY A 144 3.67 29.59 -27.76
C GLY A 144 4.25 28.18 -27.55
N GLY A 145 3.69 27.17 -28.22
CA GLY A 145 4.19 25.81 -28.23
C GLY A 145 5.53 25.67 -28.97
N ILE A 146 5.62 26.23 -30.19
CA ILE A 146 6.86 26.26 -30.99
C ILE A 146 7.97 26.97 -30.22
N ARG A 147 7.70 28.17 -29.71
CA ARG A 147 8.67 28.95 -28.92
C ARG A 147 9.19 28.18 -27.71
N ARG A 148 8.31 27.52 -26.95
CA ARG A 148 8.74 26.70 -25.81
C ARG A 148 9.51 25.45 -26.22
N ALA A 149 9.21 24.87 -27.37
CA ALA A 149 9.80 23.61 -27.82
C ALA A 149 11.19 23.77 -28.44
N CYS A 150 11.42 24.85 -29.20
CA CYS A 150 12.66 25.06 -29.95
C CYS A 150 13.19 26.50 -29.96
N GLY A 151 12.50 27.46 -29.33
CA GLY A 151 12.93 28.87 -29.27
C GLY A 151 12.52 29.73 -30.46
N PHE A 152 11.94 29.16 -31.53
CA PHE A 152 11.53 29.91 -32.72
C PHE A 152 10.27 30.76 -32.47
N GLU A 153 10.30 32.03 -32.87
CA GLU A 153 9.16 32.96 -32.74
C GLU A 153 8.32 33.00 -34.02
N ALA A 154 7.41 32.03 -34.18
CA ALA A 154 6.56 31.94 -35.36
C ALA A 154 5.43 33.01 -35.37
N VAL A 155 5.40 33.84 -36.42
CA VAL A 155 4.30 34.75 -36.77
C VAL A 155 3.18 34.01 -37.49
N ALA A 156 3.52 33.01 -38.30
CA ALA A 156 2.62 32.17 -39.10
C ALA A 156 2.73 30.68 -38.71
N PRO A 157 2.47 30.31 -37.43
CA PRO A 157 2.73 28.97 -36.89
C PRO A 157 1.89 27.82 -37.48
N LEU A 158 0.89 28.15 -38.30
CA LEU A 158 -0.09 27.23 -38.89
C LEU A 158 -0.18 27.37 -40.41
N SER A 159 0.73 28.13 -41.03
CA SER A 159 0.77 28.27 -42.49
C SER A 159 1.17 26.94 -43.13
N GLY A 160 0.36 26.48 -44.08
CA GLY A 160 0.59 25.27 -44.88
C GLY A 160 1.53 25.53 -46.07
N GLN A 161 1.73 26.80 -46.42
CA GLN A 161 2.49 27.27 -47.57
C GLN A 161 3.96 27.34 -47.19
N ARG A 162 4.77 26.38 -47.65
CA ARG A 162 6.17 26.22 -47.22
C ARG A 162 7.03 25.68 -48.35
N ALA A 163 8.24 26.20 -48.53
CA ALA A 163 9.27 25.50 -49.29
C ALA A 163 10.26 24.85 -48.32
N VAL A 164 10.62 23.60 -48.55
CA VAL A 164 11.44 22.81 -47.62
C VAL A 164 12.47 22.02 -48.40
N ARG A 165 13.75 22.07 -48.00
CA ARG A 165 14.76 21.14 -48.54
C ARG A 165 14.34 19.71 -48.25
N ARG A 166 14.45 18.83 -49.25
CA ARG A 166 13.98 17.44 -49.13
C ARG A 166 14.58 16.71 -47.94
N ALA A 167 15.87 16.94 -47.66
CA ALA A 167 16.59 16.36 -46.52
C ALA A 167 15.97 16.71 -45.14
N VAL A 168 15.33 17.89 -45.00
CA VAL A 168 14.67 18.30 -43.75
C VAL A 168 13.37 17.51 -43.52
N LEU A 169 12.78 16.96 -44.58
CA LEU A 169 11.53 16.19 -44.52
C LEU A 169 11.77 14.70 -44.22
N ASP A 170 13.00 14.20 -44.33
CA ASP A 170 13.32 12.78 -44.09
C ASP A 170 13.19 12.37 -42.61
N ASP A 171 13.40 13.30 -41.69
CA ASP A 171 13.34 13.08 -40.24
C ASP A 171 11.99 13.48 -39.59
N LEU A 172 10.93 13.63 -40.39
CA LEU A 172 9.60 14.02 -39.90
C LEU A 172 8.98 12.94 -39.00
N GLY A 173 9.06 13.17 -37.69
CA GLY A 173 8.43 12.32 -36.68
C GLY A 173 6.90 12.22 -36.81
N PRO A 174 6.25 11.31 -36.07
CA PRO A 174 4.79 11.15 -36.13
C PRO A 174 4.06 12.45 -35.72
N CYS A 175 3.06 12.83 -36.51
CA CYS A 175 2.15 13.94 -36.25
C CYS A 175 0.75 13.61 -36.81
N GLU A 176 -0.30 14.13 -36.18
CA GLU A 176 -1.69 13.91 -36.57
C GLU A 176 -2.23 15.12 -37.33
N ARG A 177 -2.86 14.91 -38.49
CA ARG A 177 -3.76 15.87 -39.18
C ARG A 177 -3.26 17.32 -39.19
N PHE A 178 -3.83 18.19 -38.35
CA PHE A 178 -3.55 19.64 -38.26
C PHE A 178 -2.32 20.00 -37.40
N GLY A 179 -1.62 19.00 -36.87
CA GLY A 179 -0.38 19.20 -36.12
C GLY A 179 0.88 19.26 -36.98
N LEU A 180 0.78 18.97 -38.29
CA LEU A 180 1.91 18.88 -39.21
C LEU A 180 2.78 20.15 -39.19
N GLU A 181 2.16 21.32 -39.35
CA GLU A 181 2.84 22.60 -39.47
C GLU A 181 3.67 22.93 -38.21
N VAL A 182 3.09 22.64 -37.04
CA VAL A 182 3.74 22.85 -35.74
C VAL A 182 4.88 21.84 -35.53
N ALA A 183 4.64 20.57 -35.88
CA ALA A 183 5.65 19.52 -35.80
C ALA A 183 6.85 19.84 -36.68
N LEU A 184 6.60 20.14 -37.96
CA LEU A 184 7.63 20.41 -38.95
C LEU A 184 8.51 21.60 -38.53
N THR A 185 7.93 22.69 -38.03
CA THR A 185 8.72 23.83 -37.52
C THR A 185 9.59 23.44 -36.32
N ILE A 186 9.04 22.69 -35.35
CA ILE A 186 9.81 22.27 -34.17
C ILE A 186 10.93 21.32 -34.57
N ASP A 187 10.63 20.34 -35.41
CA ASP A 187 11.56 19.28 -35.78
C ASP A 187 12.66 19.82 -36.70
N ALA A 188 12.34 20.70 -37.67
CA ALA A 188 13.33 21.37 -38.51
C ALA A 188 14.31 22.22 -37.69
N VAL A 189 13.82 23.08 -36.79
CA VAL A 189 14.69 23.93 -35.95
C VAL A 189 15.55 23.06 -35.03
N ARG A 190 15.01 21.96 -34.48
CA ARG A 190 15.80 21.03 -33.66
C ARG A 190 16.83 20.24 -34.45
N GLY A 191 16.56 19.96 -35.71
CA GLY A 191 17.50 19.37 -36.67
C GLY A 191 18.59 20.34 -37.14
N GLY A 192 18.55 21.61 -36.71
CA GLY A 192 19.53 22.64 -37.07
C GLY A 192 19.22 23.36 -38.39
N ALA A 193 18.04 23.13 -38.98
CA ALA A 193 17.63 23.79 -40.21
C ALA A 193 17.40 25.29 -39.99
N ARG A 194 17.80 26.12 -40.97
CA ARG A 194 17.51 27.55 -41.00
C ARG A 194 16.08 27.77 -41.48
N VAL A 195 15.23 28.25 -40.58
CA VAL A 195 13.81 28.49 -40.84
C VAL A 195 13.55 29.99 -40.93
N VAL A 196 12.93 30.45 -42.01
CA VAL A 196 12.62 31.87 -42.26
C VAL A 196 11.14 32.03 -42.60
N GLU A 197 10.51 33.08 -42.09
CA GLU A 197 9.14 33.47 -42.46
C GLU A 197 9.21 34.56 -43.55
N VAL A 198 8.43 34.38 -44.62
CA VAL A 198 8.43 35.27 -45.81
C VAL A 198 7.01 35.75 -46.07
N ASP A 199 6.82 37.05 -46.28
CA ASP A 199 5.53 37.60 -46.66
C ASP A 199 5.15 37.14 -48.08
N VAL A 200 3.94 36.61 -48.23
CA VAL A 200 3.42 36.10 -49.51
C VAL A 200 2.04 36.68 -49.79
N ASP A 201 1.78 37.02 -51.06
CA ASP A 201 0.48 37.54 -51.48
C ASP A 201 -0.46 36.39 -51.89
N ILE A 202 -0.90 35.62 -50.89
CA ILE A 202 -1.74 34.43 -51.05
C ILE A 202 -2.99 34.56 -50.18
N ASP A 203 -4.15 34.24 -50.75
CA ASP A 203 -5.42 34.18 -50.02
C ASP A 203 -5.94 32.73 -49.92
N HIS A 204 -6.67 32.42 -48.85
CA HIS A 204 -7.20 31.08 -48.57
C HIS A 204 -8.65 31.15 -48.09
N ALA A 205 -9.37 30.02 -48.11
CA ALA A 205 -10.76 30.00 -47.68
C ALA A 205 -10.86 30.25 -46.15
N HIS A 206 -11.46 31.38 -45.76
CA HIS A 206 -11.62 31.71 -44.34
C HIS A 206 -12.81 30.99 -43.67
N THR A 207 -12.55 30.32 -42.55
CA THR A 207 -13.62 29.77 -41.70
C THR A 207 -14.35 30.88 -40.92
N GLY A 208 -15.63 31.09 -41.23
CA GLY A 208 -16.49 32.07 -40.56
C GLY A 208 -16.86 31.75 -39.10
N ARG A 209 -17.55 32.68 -38.42
CA ARG A 209 -18.02 32.55 -37.02
C ARG A 209 -19.29 31.69 -36.88
N ARG A 210 -19.31 30.50 -37.46
CA ARG A 210 -20.41 29.53 -37.31
C ARG A 210 -20.04 28.44 -36.30
N LEU A 211 -21.02 27.75 -35.72
CA LEU A 211 -20.81 26.66 -34.75
C LEU A 211 -19.91 25.55 -35.32
N ALA A 212 -20.05 25.25 -36.61
CA ALA A 212 -19.17 24.35 -37.36
C ALA A 212 -17.71 24.81 -37.36
N GLY A 213 -17.46 26.11 -37.52
CA GLY A 213 -16.11 26.70 -37.44
C GLY A 213 -15.49 26.66 -36.04
N PHE A 214 -16.30 26.75 -34.98
CA PHE A 214 -15.82 26.53 -33.60
C PHE A 214 -15.48 25.07 -33.33
N ARG A 215 -16.33 24.12 -33.75
CA ARG A 215 -16.04 22.67 -33.63
C ARG A 215 -14.78 22.27 -34.41
N HIS A 216 -14.60 22.81 -35.61
CA HIS A 216 -13.40 22.61 -36.42
C HIS A 216 -12.14 23.11 -35.70
N ARG A 217 -12.17 24.33 -35.15
CA ARG A 217 -11.05 24.89 -34.37
C ARG A 217 -10.78 24.14 -33.06
N ALA A 218 -11.80 23.62 -32.39
CA ALA A 218 -11.61 22.78 -31.20
C ALA A 218 -10.88 21.46 -31.55
N ARG A 219 -11.23 20.84 -32.68
CA ARG A 219 -10.50 19.66 -33.20
C ARG A 219 -9.05 20.01 -33.53
N GLN A 220 -8.82 21.12 -34.26
CA GLN A 220 -7.47 21.62 -34.54
C GLN A 220 -6.66 21.83 -33.24
N GLY A 221 -7.24 22.50 -32.25
CA GLY A 221 -6.58 22.75 -30.96
C GLY A 221 -6.22 21.46 -30.21
N ARG A 222 -7.07 20.43 -30.26
CA ARG A 222 -6.79 19.11 -29.67
C ARG A 222 -5.64 18.41 -30.38
N ASP A 223 -5.62 18.42 -31.71
CA ASP A 223 -4.60 17.74 -32.51
C ASP A 223 -3.23 18.44 -32.35
N ILE A 224 -3.22 19.78 -32.28
CA ILE A 224 -2.04 20.59 -31.93
C ILE A 224 -1.55 20.29 -30.51
N ALA A 225 -2.45 20.22 -29.53
CA ALA A 225 -2.08 19.87 -28.15
C ALA A 225 -1.45 18.46 -28.08
N ARG A 226 -1.99 17.48 -28.82
CA ARG A 226 -1.43 16.12 -28.92
C ARG A 226 -0.06 16.11 -29.58
N THR A 227 0.18 16.99 -30.55
CA THR A 227 1.48 17.10 -31.25
C THR A 227 2.52 17.82 -30.39
N LEU A 228 2.11 18.85 -29.65
CA LEU A 228 2.95 19.60 -28.72
C LEU A 228 3.32 18.78 -27.49
N TRP A 229 2.40 17.96 -26.96
CA TRP A 229 2.61 17.16 -25.76
C TRP A 229 3.92 16.36 -25.77
N PRO A 230 4.21 15.48 -26.75
CA PRO A 230 5.46 14.73 -26.80
C PRO A 230 6.70 15.59 -27.07
N ARG A 231 6.54 16.76 -27.71
CA ARG A 231 7.64 17.67 -28.07
C ARG A 231 8.01 18.62 -26.92
N LEU A 232 7.06 18.96 -26.04
CA LEU A 232 7.24 19.80 -24.85
C LEU A 232 7.57 19.00 -23.59
N THR A 233 7.18 17.72 -23.53
CA THR A 233 7.37 16.90 -22.34
C THR A 233 8.32 15.74 -22.58
N ARG A 234 9.27 15.55 -21.67
CA ARG A 234 10.16 14.39 -21.69
C ARG A 234 9.34 13.11 -21.50
N ARG A 235 9.75 12.02 -22.15
CA ARG A 235 9.11 10.68 -21.99
C ARG A 235 8.91 10.30 -20.51
N ARG A 236 9.89 10.67 -19.66
CA ARG A 236 9.85 10.48 -18.20
C ARG A 236 8.68 11.20 -17.52
N THR A 237 8.43 12.46 -17.86
CA THR A 237 7.35 13.26 -17.27
C THR A 237 5.98 12.71 -17.65
N ARG A 238 5.84 12.26 -18.91
CA ARG A 238 4.60 11.64 -19.40
C ARG A 238 4.30 10.33 -18.68
N MET A 239 5.30 9.45 -18.59
CA MET A 239 5.13 8.18 -17.90
C MET A 239 4.85 8.38 -16.41
N GLY A 240 5.54 9.32 -15.76
CA GLY A 240 5.27 9.66 -14.36
C GLY A 240 3.86 10.20 -14.12
N LEU A 241 3.33 11.05 -15.03
CA LEU A 241 1.96 11.55 -14.93
C LEU A 241 0.92 10.45 -15.13
N VAL A 242 1.13 9.54 -16.08
CA VAL A 242 0.22 8.39 -16.31
C VAL A 242 0.22 7.47 -15.09
N VAL A 243 1.39 7.15 -14.53
CA VAL A 243 1.49 6.34 -13.30
C VAL A 243 0.83 7.06 -12.13
N LEU A 244 1.02 8.37 -11.97
CA LEU A 244 0.37 9.15 -10.92
C LEU A 244 -1.15 9.16 -11.07
N LEU A 245 -1.67 9.40 -12.26
CA LEU A 245 -3.12 9.39 -12.52
C LEU A 245 -3.71 8.00 -12.33
N ALA A 246 -3.02 6.95 -12.76
CA ALA A 246 -3.42 5.56 -12.51
C ALA A 246 -3.42 5.25 -11.01
N LEU A 247 -2.40 5.70 -10.27
CA LEU A 247 -2.33 5.53 -8.82
C LEU A 247 -3.46 6.28 -8.11
N VAL A 248 -3.74 7.53 -8.50
CA VAL A 248 -4.86 8.30 -7.96
C VAL A 248 -6.20 7.64 -8.28
N ALA A 249 -6.38 7.11 -9.49
CA ALA A 249 -7.58 6.39 -9.87
C ALA A 249 -7.73 5.08 -9.08
N VAL A 250 -6.64 4.33 -8.89
CA VAL A 250 -6.61 3.12 -8.06
C VAL A 250 -6.96 3.49 -6.62
N VAL A 251 -6.23 4.42 -5.98
CA VAL A 251 -6.52 4.90 -4.62
C VAL A 251 -7.97 5.39 -4.50
N GLY A 252 -8.46 6.20 -5.45
CA GLY A 252 -9.85 6.64 -5.46
C GLY A 252 -10.83 5.48 -5.50
N SER A 253 -10.65 4.54 -6.45
CA SER A 253 -11.52 3.36 -6.61
C SER A 253 -11.55 2.48 -5.39
N LEU A 254 -10.42 2.40 -4.69
CA LEU A 254 -10.20 1.61 -3.49
C LEU A 254 -10.96 2.19 -2.29
N PHE A 255 -10.92 3.51 -2.09
CA PHE A 255 -11.69 4.16 -1.02
C PHE A 255 -13.20 4.22 -1.31
N THR A 256 -13.61 4.06 -2.57
CA THR A 256 -15.02 3.99 -2.98
C THR A 256 -15.53 2.56 -3.15
N ALA A 257 -14.65 1.55 -3.05
CA ALA A 257 -15.08 0.16 -3.12
C ALA A 257 -16.01 -0.12 -1.94
N PRO A 258 -17.16 -0.78 -2.13
CA PRO A 258 -18.04 -1.13 -1.03
C PRO A 258 -17.21 -1.92 -0.02
N GLY A 259 -16.97 -1.28 1.14
CA GLY A 259 -16.29 -1.93 2.25
C GLY A 259 -17.07 -3.17 2.64
N THR A 260 -16.34 -4.19 3.10
CA THR A 260 -16.83 -5.41 3.73
C THR A 260 -18.24 -5.25 4.30
N ASP A 261 -19.19 -6.02 3.75
CA ASP A 261 -20.58 -6.14 4.18
C ASP A 261 -20.72 -5.95 5.70
N VAL A 262 -21.21 -4.81 6.17
CA VAL A 262 -21.13 -4.47 7.61
C VAL A 262 -22.02 -5.40 8.43
N GLY A 263 -22.87 -6.21 7.80
CA GLY A 263 -23.86 -7.04 8.45
C GLY A 263 -25.05 -6.21 8.93
N ALA A 264 -26.18 -6.87 9.17
CA ALA A 264 -27.34 -6.26 9.79
C ALA A 264 -27.07 -6.01 11.29
N PRO A 265 -27.63 -4.97 11.90
CA PRO A 265 -27.60 -4.84 13.35
C PRO A 265 -28.22 -6.07 14.03
N VAL A 266 -27.65 -6.47 15.18
CA VAL A 266 -28.34 -7.41 16.09
C VAL A 266 -29.62 -6.75 16.64
N ALA A 267 -29.61 -5.42 16.75
CA ALA A 267 -30.77 -4.64 17.12
C ALA A 267 -31.89 -4.73 16.08
N SER A 268 -33.06 -5.21 16.50
CA SER A 268 -34.31 -5.08 15.76
C SER A 268 -35.27 -4.21 16.56
N SER A 269 -36.27 -3.61 15.91
CA SER A 269 -37.35 -2.88 16.62
C SER A 269 -38.21 -3.79 17.52
N GLN A 270 -37.86 -5.07 17.64
CA GLN A 270 -38.58 -6.08 18.40
C GLN A 270 -37.91 -6.40 19.75
N VAL A 271 -36.69 -5.89 20.01
CA VAL A 271 -35.99 -6.16 21.27
C VAL A 271 -36.40 -5.14 22.33
N GLU A 272 -37.09 -5.59 23.37
CA GLU A 272 -37.40 -4.79 24.56
C GLU A 272 -36.56 -5.19 25.77
N LYS A 273 -36.04 -6.43 25.79
CA LYS A 273 -35.25 -6.98 26.91
C LYS A 273 -33.97 -7.65 26.45
N VAL A 274 -32.93 -7.61 27.29
CA VAL A 274 -31.64 -8.27 27.01
C VAL A 274 -31.18 -9.10 28.20
N VAL A 275 -30.85 -10.36 27.96
CA VAL A 275 -30.21 -11.25 28.92
C VAL A 275 -28.77 -11.53 28.46
N VAL A 276 -27.80 -11.30 29.33
CA VAL A 276 -26.41 -11.68 29.08
C VAL A 276 -26.01 -12.76 30.07
N VAL A 277 -25.77 -13.97 29.60
CA VAL A 277 -25.21 -15.05 30.39
C VAL A 277 -23.70 -15.08 30.19
N GLY A 278 -22.95 -14.62 31.19
CA GLY A 278 -21.51 -14.72 31.19
C GLY A 278 -21.07 -16.10 31.71
N VAL A 279 -20.21 -16.77 30.95
CA VAL A 279 -19.69 -18.10 31.29
C VAL A 279 -18.16 -18.02 31.40
N PRO A 280 -17.62 -17.88 32.62
CA PRO A 280 -16.18 -17.96 32.83
C PRO A 280 -15.66 -19.32 32.38
N GLY A 281 -14.55 -19.35 31.65
CA GLY A 281 -13.93 -20.61 31.23
C GLY A 281 -14.50 -21.25 29.97
N LEU A 282 -15.47 -20.64 29.28
CA LEU A 282 -16.05 -21.22 28.05
C LEU A 282 -15.12 -21.08 26.83
N GLY A 283 -14.37 -22.13 26.53
CA GLY A 283 -13.60 -22.28 25.29
C GLY A 283 -14.48 -22.58 24.07
N LEU A 284 -13.93 -22.35 22.87
CA LEU A 284 -14.62 -22.67 21.61
C LEU A 284 -14.90 -24.18 21.46
N ASP A 285 -13.91 -25.00 21.81
CA ASP A 285 -13.94 -26.46 21.71
C ASP A 285 -14.90 -27.12 22.71
N GLN A 286 -15.28 -26.40 23.77
CA GLN A 286 -16.23 -26.86 24.78
C GLN A 286 -17.69 -26.67 24.36
N VAL A 287 -17.99 -25.79 23.39
CA VAL A 287 -19.37 -25.57 22.92
C VAL A 287 -19.98 -26.88 22.40
N ALA A 288 -19.21 -27.73 21.73
CA ALA A 288 -19.70 -29.02 21.22
C ALA A 288 -20.09 -30.02 22.34
N GLN A 289 -19.65 -29.76 23.59
CA GLN A 289 -19.93 -30.57 24.77
C GLN A 289 -21.14 -30.06 25.56
N MET A 290 -21.72 -28.93 25.14
CA MET A 290 -22.83 -28.22 25.76
C MET A 290 -24.05 -28.27 24.81
N PRO A 291 -24.90 -29.32 24.86
CA PRO A 291 -26.01 -29.52 23.92
C PRO A 291 -26.93 -28.32 23.72
N GLU A 292 -27.27 -27.58 24.77
CA GLU A 292 -28.17 -26.43 24.68
C GLU A 292 -27.47 -25.22 24.07
N VAL A 293 -26.26 -24.87 24.52
CA VAL A 293 -25.46 -23.81 23.89
C VAL A 293 -25.17 -24.13 22.42
N ASP A 294 -24.88 -25.39 22.10
CA ASP A 294 -24.68 -25.90 20.75
C ASP A 294 -25.95 -25.79 19.88
N ARG A 295 -27.12 -26.06 20.45
CA ARG A 295 -28.41 -25.82 19.79
C ARG A 295 -28.62 -24.33 19.52
N LEU A 296 -28.45 -23.47 20.52
CA LEU A 296 -28.59 -22.02 20.38
C LEU A 296 -27.62 -21.45 19.34
N ALA A 297 -26.38 -21.95 19.29
CA ALA A 297 -25.38 -21.56 18.30
C ALA A 297 -25.77 -21.95 16.86
N ARG A 298 -26.48 -23.07 16.67
CA ARG A 298 -26.99 -23.51 15.36
C ARG A 298 -28.23 -22.76 14.91
N GLU A 299 -29.13 -22.48 15.85
CA GLU A 299 -30.43 -21.86 15.58
C GLU A 299 -30.36 -20.34 15.54
N GLY A 300 -29.42 -19.74 16.28
CA GLY A 300 -29.15 -18.31 16.31
C GLY A 300 -27.88 -17.95 15.54
N ALA A 301 -26.96 -17.27 16.22
CA ALA A 301 -25.69 -16.84 15.63
C ALA A 301 -24.50 -17.01 16.59
N MET A 302 -23.33 -17.36 16.05
CA MET A 302 -22.10 -17.57 16.83
C MET A 302 -20.90 -16.84 16.22
N ALA A 303 -19.92 -16.50 17.06
CA ALA A 303 -18.57 -16.14 16.67
C ALA A 303 -17.55 -16.53 17.74
N ALA A 304 -16.27 -16.52 17.35
CA ALA A 304 -15.16 -16.54 18.27
C ALA A 304 -14.91 -15.16 18.88
N THR A 305 -14.64 -15.11 20.18
CA THR A 305 -14.54 -13.87 20.95
C THR A 305 -13.14 -13.69 21.49
N ASN A 306 -12.57 -12.53 21.19
CA ASN A 306 -11.39 -12.06 21.88
C ASN A 306 -11.78 -11.49 23.26
N VAL A 307 -11.32 -12.15 24.32
CA VAL A 307 -11.63 -11.78 25.71
C VAL A 307 -10.50 -11.02 26.41
N ARG A 308 -9.50 -10.53 25.67
CA ARG A 308 -8.35 -9.84 26.27
C ARG A 308 -8.78 -8.58 27.02
N THR A 309 -8.43 -8.51 28.29
CA THR A 309 -8.65 -7.37 29.18
C THR A 309 -7.38 -6.53 29.32
N GLY A 310 -7.41 -5.51 30.20
CA GLY A 310 -6.26 -4.64 30.47
C GLY A 310 -5.13 -5.33 31.25
N GLY A 311 -5.48 -6.31 32.09
CA GLY A 311 -4.54 -7.06 32.92
C GLY A 311 -3.74 -8.10 32.14
N ASP A 312 -2.69 -8.65 32.77
CA ASP A 312 -1.81 -9.65 32.16
C ASP A 312 -2.42 -11.06 32.11
N GLU A 313 -3.33 -11.35 33.05
CA GLU A 313 -4.00 -12.63 33.23
C GLU A 313 -5.51 -12.51 32.96
N PRO A 314 -6.16 -13.57 32.45
CA PRO A 314 -7.61 -13.61 32.30
C PRO A 314 -8.29 -13.64 33.68
N ARG A 315 -9.05 -12.59 34.01
CA ARG A 315 -9.81 -12.47 35.26
C ARG A 315 -11.28 -12.16 34.99
N PRO A 316 -12.25 -12.87 35.59
CA PRO A 316 -13.69 -12.66 35.32
C PRO A 316 -14.16 -11.22 35.58
N TRP A 317 -13.82 -10.64 36.72
CA TRP A 317 -14.21 -9.26 37.04
C TRP A 317 -13.63 -8.21 36.08
N ALA A 318 -12.40 -8.42 35.59
CA ALA A 318 -11.81 -7.56 34.56
C ALA A 318 -12.52 -7.71 33.21
N ALA A 319 -13.04 -8.91 32.91
CA ALA A 319 -13.83 -9.16 31.72
C ALA A 319 -15.18 -8.44 31.78
N TYR A 320 -15.91 -8.53 32.89
CA TYR A 320 -17.16 -7.78 33.08
C TYR A 320 -16.96 -6.26 33.10
N ALA A 321 -15.89 -5.77 33.72
CA ALA A 321 -15.55 -4.35 33.67
C ALA A 321 -15.19 -3.89 32.23
N THR A 322 -14.53 -4.75 31.45
CA THR A 322 -14.22 -4.51 30.02
C THR A 322 -15.49 -4.46 29.17
N LEU A 323 -16.45 -5.36 29.42
CA LEU A 323 -17.77 -5.35 28.79
C LEU A 323 -18.52 -4.06 29.13
N SER A 324 -18.55 -3.68 30.40
CA SER A 324 -19.23 -2.48 30.91
C SER A 324 -18.67 -1.19 30.31
N ALA A 325 -17.34 -1.09 30.21
CA ALA A 325 -16.67 0.08 29.68
C ALA A 325 -16.65 0.13 28.14
N GLY A 326 -16.78 -1.01 27.47
CA GLY A 326 -16.57 -1.17 26.02
C GLY A 326 -15.16 -0.76 25.56
N VAL A 327 -14.20 -0.86 26.48
CA VAL A 327 -12.75 -0.73 26.30
C VAL A 327 -12.07 -1.72 27.24
N ARG A 328 -10.84 -2.12 26.96
CA ARG A 328 -10.10 -3.05 27.83
C ARG A 328 -9.79 -2.40 29.18
N VAL A 329 -10.25 -3.03 30.26
CA VAL A 329 -10.09 -2.56 31.63
C VAL A 329 -9.27 -3.57 32.41
N ASP A 330 -8.37 -3.07 33.27
CA ASP A 330 -7.77 -3.86 34.35
C ASP A 330 -8.48 -3.47 35.64
N ALA A 331 -9.27 -4.39 36.19
CA ALA A 331 -10.10 -4.12 37.36
C ALA A 331 -9.52 -4.80 38.61
N ILE A 332 -9.70 -4.15 39.76
CA ILE A 332 -9.26 -4.70 41.04
C ILE A 332 -10.25 -5.77 41.52
N GLU A 333 -9.74 -6.74 42.26
CA GLU A 333 -10.52 -7.86 42.79
C GLU A 333 -11.63 -7.40 43.75
N ALA A 334 -11.36 -6.39 44.58
CA ALA A 334 -12.35 -5.86 45.54
C ALA A 334 -13.67 -5.49 44.87
N ALA A 335 -13.62 -4.99 43.62
CA ALA A 335 -14.81 -4.61 42.87
C ALA A 335 -15.67 -5.80 42.42
N ALA A 336 -15.20 -7.05 42.58
CA ALA A 336 -15.97 -8.26 42.35
C ALA A 336 -16.86 -8.64 43.56
N GLU A 337 -16.62 -8.08 44.75
CA GLU A 337 -17.34 -8.36 45.99
C GLU A 337 -18.65 -7.56 46.09
N ALA A 338 -19.56 -7.78 45.14
CA ALA A 338 -20.86 -7.12 45.16
C ALA A 338 -21.67 -7.49 46.42
N VAL A 339 -22.36 -6.51 47.01
CA VAL A 339 -23.11 -6.67 48.26
C VAL A 339 -24.59 -6.29 48.02
N GLY A 340 -25.50 -7.02 48.66
CA GLY A 340 -26.94 -6.84 48.53
C GLY A 340 -27.59 -7.95 47.72
N GLY A 341 -28.70 -7.66 47.04
CA GLY A 341 -29.29 -8.59 46.06
C GLY A 341 -30.20 -9.68 46.61
N ASP A 342 -31.06 -9.41 47.59
CA ASP A 342 -32.22 -10.28 47.91
C ASP A 342 -33.44 -9.89 47.05
N GLY A 343 -33.26 -9.78 45.73
CA GLY A 343 -34.23 -9.18 44.79
C GLY A 343 -34.29 -7.65 44.84
N GLY A 344 -33.44 -7.01 45.65
CA GLY A 344 -33.29 -5.56 45.76
C GLY A 344 -31.96 -5.05 45.19
N PRO A 345 -31.62 -3.76 45.41
CA PRO A 345 -30.43 -3.14 44.84
C PRO A 345 -29.14 -3.88 45.21
N VAL A 346 -28.17 -3.85 44.29
CA VAL A 346 -26.84 -4.42 44.46
C VAL A 346 -25.81 -3.29 44.37
N ASP A 347 -24.94 -3.20 45.38
CA ASP A 347 -23.85 -2.22 45.43
C ASP A 347 -22.52 -2.91 45.13
N VAL A 348 -21.75 -2.33 44.22
CA VAL A 348 -20.42 -2.75 43.79
C VAL A 348 -19.37 -1.84 44.44
N PRO A 349 -18.52 -2.38 45.33
CA PRO A 349 -17.54 -1.57 46.05
C PRO A 349 -16.41 -1.06 45.13
N ASP A 350 -15.70 -0.05 45.61
CA ASP A 350 -14.42 0.41 45.08
C ASP A 350 -14.37 0.74 43.57
N MET A 351 -15.51 1.10 42.96
CA MET A 351 -15.57 1.55 41.56
C MET A 351 -14.64 2.74 41.26
N ALA A 352 -14.47 3.65 42.23
CA ALA A 352 -13.53 4.76 42.10
C ALA A 352 -12.07 4.29 42.03
N GLU A 353 -11.73 3.23 42.76
CA GLU A 353 -10.40 2.64 42.75
C GLU A 353 -10.18 1.77 41.51
N THR A 354 -11.19 1.02 41.07
CA THR A 354 -11.20 0.33 39.76
C THR A 354 -10.91 1.30 38.63
N ARG A 355 -11.56 2.48 38.63
CA ARG A 355 -11.29 3.54 37.65
C ARG A 355 -9.86 4.09 37.75
N ALA A 356 -9.33 4.23 38.96
CA ALA A 356 -7.97 4.70 39.18
C ALA A 356 -6.92 3.65 38.74
N ALA A 357 -7.16 2.38 39.02
CA ALA A 357 -6.30 1.22 38.74
C ALA A 357 -6.25 0.89 37.25
N ALA A 358 -7.39 0.96 36.57
CA ALA A 358 -7.50 0.79 35.12
C ALA A 358 -6.73 1.89 34.33
N GLY A 359 -6.24 2.92 35.01
CA GLY A 359 -5.24 3.86 34.54
C GLY A 359 -5.77 5.26 34.28
N ARG A 360 -4.88 6.26 34.35
CA ARG A 360 -5.22 7.70 34.26
C ARG A 360 -5.89 8.19 32.97
N TYR A 361 -6.03 7.34 31.95
CA TYR A 361 -6.41 7.79 30.59
C TYR A 361 -7.28 6.80 29.79
N LEU A 362 -8.31 6.21 30.41
CA LEU A 362 -9.38 5.48 29.72
C LEU A 362 -10.24 6.43 28.88
N THR A 363 -10.69 5.97 27.72
CA THR A 363 -11.68 6.72 26.92
C THR A 363 -13.11 6.51 27.44
N SER A 364 -13.37 5.39 28.10
CA SER A 364 -14.67 5.06 28.72
C SER A 364 -14.45 4.45 30.11
N ASP A 365 -15.33 4.77 31.04
CA ASP A 365 -15.23 4.32 32.42
C ASP A 365 -15.85 2.93 32.63
N PRO A 366 -15.30 2.11 33.54
CA PRO A 366 -16.05 1.00 34.13
C PRO A 366 -17.39 1.53 34.68
N GLY A 367 -18.51 0.92 34.26
CA GLY A 367 -19.87 1.35 34.58
C GLY A 367 -20.54 2.28 33.56
N ALA A 368 -19.90 2.53 32.40
CA ALA A 368 -20.49 3.31 31.32
C ALA A 368 -21.78 2.69 30.77
N LEU A 369 -21.84 1.35 30.64
CA LEU A 369 -23.05 0.63 30.23
C LEU A 369 -24.21 0.91 31.19
N GLY A 370 -24.03 0.60 32.48
CA GLY A 370 -25.05 0.83 33.51
C GLY A 370 -25.51 2.29 33.61
N THR A 371 -24.57 3.23 33.48
CA THR A 371 -24.89 4.67 33.49
C THR A 371 -25.73 5.08 32.28
N SER A 372 -25.42 4.55 31.10
CA SER A 372 -26.16 4.86 29.87
C SER A 372 -27.58 4.29 29.92
N LEU A 373 -27.74 3.06 30.43
CA LEU A 373 -29.04 2.43 30.68
C LEU A 373 -29.87 3.25 31.67
N ALA A 374 -29.28 3.65 32.80
CA ALA A 374 -29.95 4.47 33.82
C ALA A 374 -30.39 5.84 33.27
N ILE A 375 -29.55 6.51 32.46
CA ILE A 375 -29.91 7.78 31.79
C ILE A 375 -31.10 7.60 30.84
N ALA A 376 -31.14 6.47 30.12
CA ALA A 376 -32.25 6.13 29.23
C ALA A 376 -33.50 5.62 29.96
N GLY A 377 -33.45 5.49 31.30
CA GLY A 377 -34.55 4.99 32.10
C GLY A 377 -34.78 3.48 31.95
N ARG A 378 -33.74 2.72 31.59
CA ARG A 378 -33.77 1.26 31.50
C ARG A 378 -33.33 0.63 32.82
N SER A 379 -34.12 -0.27 33.37
CA SER A 379 -33.83 -0.95 34.65
C SER A 379 -32.92 -2.17 34.46
N THR A 380 -32.07 -2.41 35.45
CA THR A 380 -30.97 -3.39 35.38
C THR A 380 -30.97 -4.35 36.56
N ALA A 381 -30.76 -5.64 36.28
CA ALA A 381 -30.60 -6.66 37.30
C ALA A 381 -29.39 -7.56 37.09
N VAL A 382 -28.85 -8.11 38.17
CA VAL A 382 -27.80 -9.12 38.14
C VAL A 382 -28.21 -10.39 38.89
N VAL A 383 -27.92 -11.57 38.34
CA VAL A 383 -28.10 -12.86 39.01
C VAL A 383 -26.73 -13.54 39.08
N SER A 384 -26.19 -13.71 40.28
CA SER A 384 -24.82 -14.25 40.45
C SER A 384 -24.60 -14.86 41.83
N PRO A 385 -23.76 -15.89 42.02
CA PRO A 385 -23.51 -16.43 43.36
C PRO A 385 -22.76 -15.45 44.28
N GLY A 386 -22.24 -14.34 43.73
CA GLY A 386 -21.37 -13.40 44.45
C GLY A 386 -19.93 -13.94 44.52
N THR A 387 -19.19 -13.54 45.54
CA THR A 387 -17.87 -14.11 45.83
C THR A 387 -18.04 -15.47 46.52
N LEU A 388 -17.73 -16.56 45.81
CA LEU A 388 -17.85 -17.94 46.32
C LEU A 388 -16.78 -18.30 47.38
N ALA A 389 -15.84 -17.42 47.72
CA ALA A 389 -14.63 -17.81 48.46
C ALA A 389 -14.30 -16.93 49.68
N ALA A 390 -13.52 -17.50 50.62
CA ALA A 390 -12.98 -16.78 51.76
C ALA A 390 -12.06 -15.63 51.30
N PRO A 391 -11.87 -14.55 52.10
CA PRO A 391 -11.03 -13.42 51.70
C PRO A 391 -9.63 -13.87 51.24
N GLY A 392 -9.30 -13.63 49.97
CA GLY A 392 -8.02 -14.00 49.33
C GLY A 392 -8.02 -15.29 48.50
N ASP A 393 -9.16 -15.96 48.33
CA ASP A 393 -9.31 -17.07 47.39
C ASP A 393 -9.93 -16.58 46.08
N VAL A 394 -9.09 -16.62 45.04
CA VAL A 394 -9.31 -15.95 43.75
C VAL A 394 -10.20 -16.76 42.81
N THR A 395 -10.57 -18.00 43.19
CA THR A 395 -11.25 -18.96 42.33
C THR A 395 -12.77 -18.79 42.26
N GLY A 396 -13.35 -17.94 43.14
CA GLY A 396 -14.80 -17.83 43.32
C GLY A 396 -15.46 -16.49 42.97
N ALA A 397 -14.72 -15.49 42.51
CA ALA A 397 -15.25 -14.15 42.26
C ALA A 397 -15.75 -14.00 40.81
N THR A 398 -17.07 -13.93 40.61
CA THR A 398 -17.70 -13.81 39.28
C THR A 398 -17.55 -12.40 38.72
N GLY A 399 -17.84 -11.36 39.51
CA GLY A 399 -17.76 -9.96 39.10
C GLY A 399 -18.87 -9.52 38.14
N ALA A 400 -19.93 -10.32 37.95
CA ALA A 400 -21.03 -10.05 37.02
C ALA A 400 -21.72 -8.69 37.26
N ALA A 401 -21.83 -8.26 38.53
CA ALA A 401 -22.41 -6.97 38.90
C ALA A 401 -21.65 -5.77 38.29
N LEU A 402 -20.34 -5.91 38.04
CA LEU A 402 -19.54 -4.87 37.36
C LEU A 402 -20.01 -4.58 35.94
N ALA A 403 -20.67 -5.54 35.28
CA ALA A 403 -21.21 -5.35 33.94
C ALA A 403 -22.23 -4.20 33.91
N LEU A 404 -23.15 -4.18 34.88
CA LEU A 404 -24.31 -3.28 34.93
C LEU A 404 -24.21 -2.18 35.98
N ALA A 405 -23.26 -2.23 36.91
CA ALA A 405 -23.08 -1.16 37.87
C ALA A 405 -22.88 0.17 37.14
N ASN A 406 -23.60 1.21 37.54
CA ASN A 406 -23.33 2.56 37.05
C ASN A 406 -21.97 3.07 37.58
N THR A 407 -21.51 4.25 37.15
CA THR A 407 -20.22 4.81 37.62
C THR A 407 -20.16 5.07 39.13
N GLY A 408 -21.31 5.07 39.81
CA GLY A 408 -21.42 5.14 41.27
C GLY A 408 -21.35 3.77 41.96
N GLY A 409 -21.28 2.67 41.22
CA GLY A 409 -21.23 1.31 41.77
C GLY A 409 -22.58 0.76 42.18
N ARG A 410 -23.67 1.06 41.47
CA ARG A 410 -25.01 0.56 41.82
C ARG A 410 -25.71 -0.11 40.64
N VAL A 411 -26.37 -1.23 40.90
CA VAL A 411 -27.32 -1.94 40.03
C VAL A 411 -28.72 -1.85 40.67
N ASP A 412 -29.78 -1.75 39.86
CA ASP A 412 -31.13 -1.46 40.36
C ASP A 412 -31.71 -2.58 41.20
N SER A 413 -31.55 -3.83 40.75
CA SER A 413 -31.89 -5.02 41.51
C SER A 413 -30.91 -6.19 41.24
N GLY A 414 -31.09 -7.29 41.96
CA GLY A 414 -30.37 -8.52 41.66
C GLY A 414 -30.61 -9.61 42.67
N VAL A 415 -30.16 -10.82 42.34
CA VAL A 415 -30.13 -11.99 43.22
C VAL A 415 -28.69 -12.44 43.41
N ILE A 416 -28.16 -12.29 44.63
CA ILE A 416 -26.83 -12.75 45.02
C ILE A 416 -26.93 -13.93 45.99
N ASP A 417 -27.01 -15.15 45.45
CA ASP A 417 -27.24 -16.37 46.23
C ASP A 417 -26.28 -17.52 45.85
N PRO A 418 -25.20 -17.76 46.63
CA PRO A 418 -24.27 -18.85 46.35
C PRO A 418 -24.86 -20.25 46.56
N GLY A 419 -25.93 -20.38 47.36
CA GLY A 419 -26.56 -21.67 47.65
C GLY A 419 -27.42 -22.17 46.50
N VAL A 420 -28.21 -21.29 45.89
CA VAL A 420 -29.05 -21.62 44.72
C VAL A 420 -28.20 -21.79 43.47
N LEU A 421 -27.32 -20.82 43.20
CA LEU A 421 -26.55 -20.79 41.97
C LEU A 421 -25.43 -21.84 41.97
N GLY A 422 -24.86 -22.18 43.13
CA GLY A 422 -23.87 -23.25 43.27
C GLY A 422 -24.43 -24.68 43.17
N ALA A 423 -25.75 -24.86 43.25
CA ALA A 423 -26.39 -26.17 43.09
C ALA A 423 -26.59 -26.56 41.61
N GLY A 424 -26.52 -25.60 40.70
CA GLY A 424 -26.70 -25.83 39.26
C GLY A 424 -28.11 -26.24 38.85
N ASP A 425 -29.13 -25.86 39.63
CA ASP A 425 -30.54 -26.13 39.33
C ASP A 425 -31.04 -25.17 38.24
N GLY A 426 -31.01 -25.63 36.98
CA GLY A 426 -31.35 -24.82 35.81
C GLY A 426 -32.74 -24.18 35.87
N ASP A 427 -33.75 -24.95 36.28
CA ASP A 427 -35.14 -24.49 36.36
C ASP A 427 -35.29 -23.37 37.41
N LEU A 428 -34.67 -23.55 38.57
CA LEU A 428 -34.70 -22.54 39.64
C LEU A 428 -33.99 -21.24 39.23
N VAL A 429 -32.87 -21.35 38.51
CA VAL A 429 -32.16 -20.17 37.99
C VAL A 429 -32.98 -19.47 36.90
N ALA A 430 -33.63 -20.23 36.02
CA ALA A 430 -34.53 -19.69 35.01
C ALA A 430 -35.71 -18.94 35.65
N ASP A 431 -36.36 -19.52 36.66
CA ASP A 431 -37.43 -18.88 37.44
C ASP A 431 -36.97 -17.53 38.04
N ILE A 432 -35.76 -17.48 38.60
CA ILE A 432 -35.16 -16.26 39.16
C ILE A 432 -34.93 -15.22 38.05
N VAL A 433 -34.35 -15.62 36.92
CA VAL A 433 -34.06 -14.75 35.78
C VAL A 433 -35.36 -14.20 35.19
N SER A 434 -36.37 -15.05 35.00
CA SER A 434 -37.71 -14.71 34.55
C SER A 434 -38.39 -13.71 35.50
N GLY A 435 -38.27 -13.93 36.81
CA GLY A 435 -38.71 -13.00 37.84
C GLY A 435 -38.01 -11.63 37.77
N GLN A 436 -36.69 -11.60 37.58
CA GLN A 436 -35.96 -10.33 37.39
C GLN A 436 -36.33 -9.64 36.09
N LEU A 437 -36.53 -10.38 34.99
CA LEU A 437 -36.96 -9.85 33.70
C LEU A 437 -38.35 -9.22 33.74
N ALA A 438 -39.21 -9.59 34.69
CA ALA A 438 -40.53 -8.98 34.82
C ALA A 438 -40.44 -7.46 35.08
N ASP A 439 -39.47 -7.04 35.89
CA ASP A 439 -39.29 -5.66 36.34
C ASP A 439 -38.07 -4.95 35.72
N ASN A 440 -37.23 -5.68 34.99
CA ASN A 440 -35.96 -5.18 34.44
C ASN A 440 -35.83 -5.36 32.93
N ASP A 441 -35.25 -4.36 32.26
CA ASP A 441 -34.96 -4.40 30.82
C ASP A 441 -33.68 -5.21 30.51
N VAL A 442 -32.69 -5.19 31.40
CA VAL A 442 -31.41 -5.90 31.22
C VAL A 442 -31.08 -6.76 32.42
N VAL A 443 -30.81 -8.05 32.19
CA VAL A 443 -30.36 -8.99 33.22
C VAL A 443 -29.01 -9.59 32.83
N VAL A 444 -28.00 -9.47 33.70
CA VAL A 444 -26.74 -10.22 33.55
C VAL A 444 -26.72 -11.38 34.52
N VAL A 445 -26.46 -12.57 34.00
CA VAL A 445 -26.43 -13.82 34.72
C VAL A 445 -25.02 -14.39 34.67
N ASP A 446 -24.46 -14.74 35.82
CA ASP A 446 -23.25 -15.56 35.92
C ASP A 446 -23.55 -16.66 36.93
N PRO A 447 -23.74 -17.92 36.51
CA PRO A 447 -24.08 -18.99 37.43
C PRO A 447 -22.92 -19.35 38.38
N GLY A 448 -21.68 -18.94 38.06
CA GLY A 448 -20.48 -19.25 38.84
C GLY A 448 -20.20 -20.74 39.02
N LEU A 449 -20.72 -21.57 38.12
CA LEU A 449 -20.53 -23.02 38.08
C LEU A 449 -19.25 -23.42 37.35
N THR A 450 -18.62 -22.47 36.67
CA THR A 450 -17.35 -22.63 35.96
C THR A 450 -16.38 -21.56 36.44
N ALA A 451 -15.09 -21.91 36.49
CA ALA A 451 -14.04 -20.98 36.88
C ALA A 451 -12.83 -21.11 35.93
N PRO A 452 -12.14 -20.01 35.61
CA PRO A 452 -10.86 -20.09 34.92
C PRO A 452 -9.83 -20.78 35.81
N LYS A 453 -9.00 -21.63 35.20
CA LYS A 453 -7.92 -22.32 35.92
C LYS A 453 -6.86 -21.34 36.43
N VAL A 454 -6.26 -21.67 37.57
CA VAL A 454 -5.19 -20.90 38.23
C VAL A 454 -3.90 -21.74 38.27
N ALA A 455 -2.74 -21.07 38.17
CA ALA A 455 -1.37 -21.62 38.10
C ALA A 455 -1.17 -23.05 38.62
N GLY A 456 -1.13 -24.03 37.72
CA GLY A 456 -0.68 -25.40 38.03
C GLY A 456 -1.29 -26.51 37.18
N PRO A 457 -0.74 -27.75 37.23
CA PRO A 457 -1.38 -28.90 36.60
C PRO A 457 -2.72 -29.18 37.28
N THR A 458 -3.82 -29.13 36.52
CA THR A 458 -5.17 -29.42 37.00
C THR A 458 -5.24 -30.85 37.56
N PRO A 459 -5.53 -31.02 38.86
CA PRO A 459 -5.84 -32.32 39.45
C PRO A 459 -6.98 -33.04 38.68
N PRO A 460 -6.99 -34.39 38.66
CA PRO A 460 -8.07 -35.15 38.03
C PRO A 460 -9.47 -34.85 38.60
N ASP A 461 -9.55 -34.54 39.89
CA ASP A 461 -10.80 -34.20 40.57
C ASP A 461 -11.36 -32.85 40.07
N ASP A 462 -10.47 -31.90 39.72
CA ASP A 462 -10.84 -30.59 39.18
C ASP A 462 -11.31 -30.69 37.72
N LEU A 463 -10.81 -31.66 36.94
CA LEU A 463 -11.31 -31.92 35.58
C LEU A 463 -12.76 -32.45 35.57
N ALA A 464 -13.09 -33.35 36.50
CA ALA A 464 -14.45 -33.85 36.65
C ALA A 464 -15.41 -32.77 37.17
N ALA A 465 -14.92 -31.86 38.02
CA ALA A 465 -15.65 -30.69 38.45
C ALA A 465 -15.90 -29.69 37.31
N ASP A 466 -14.91 -29.47 36.42
CA ASP A 466 -15.04 -28.63 35.22
C ASP A 466 -16.12 -29.18 34.27
N GLU A 467 -16.10 -30.48 33.97
CA GLU A 467 -17.10 -31.13 33.11
C GLU A 467 -18.51 -31.03 33.72
N ALA A 468 -18.64 -31.25 35.03
CA ALA A 468 -19.91 -31.11 35.74
C ALA A 468 -20.41 -29.66 35.77
N GLY A 469 -19.50 -28.69 35.95
CA GLY A 469 -19.78 -27.25 35.91
C GLY A 469 -20.26 -26.79 34.54
N LEU A 470 -19.63 -27.27 33.46
CA LEU A 470 -20.07 -27.02 32.09
C LEU A 470 -21.45 -27.62 31.81
N ALA A 471 -21.70 -28.87 32.22
CA ALA A 471 -23.00 -29.50 32.04
C ALA A 471 -24.13 -28.79 32.81
N ALA A 472 -23.85 -28.37 34.05
CA ALA A 472 -24.80 -27.61 34.86
C ALA A 472 -25.04 -26.20 34.29
N THR A 473 -23.99 -25.54 33.79
CA THR A 473 -24.12 -24.25 33.09
C THR A 473 -24.94 -24.39 31.80
N ASP A 474 -24.74 -25.46 31.03
CA ASP A 474 -25.54 -25.75 29.83
C ASP A 474 -27.02 -25.91 30.17
N ALA A 475 -27.34 -26.63 31.25
CA ALA A 475 -28.71 -26.77 31.74
C ALA A 475 -29.33 -25.42 32.15
N VAL A 476 -28.58 -24.57 32.85
CA VAL A 476 -29.01 -23.20 33.20
C VAL A 476 -29.28 -22.38 31.93
N VAL A 477 -28.37 -22.41 30.95
CA VAL A 477 -28.54 -21.67 29.69
C VAL A 477 -29.78 -22.17 28.92
N GLY A 478 -30.00 -23.49 28.87
CA GLY A 478 -31.16 -24.10 28.25
C GLY A 478 -32.47 -23.66 28.90
N ALA A 479 -32.56 -23.76 30.24
CA ALA A 479 -33.76 -23.38 30.99
C ALA A 479 -34.05 -21.88 30.87
N VAL A 480 -33.03 -21.01 30.99
CA VAL A 480 -33.17 -19.57 30.73
C VAL A 480 -33.66 -19.31 29.31
N ALA A 481 -33.15 -20.06 28.32
CA ALA A 481 -33.55 -19.89 26.94
C ALA A 481 -35.02 -20.28 26.67
N GLU A 482 -35.55 -21.28 27.37
CA GLU A 482 -36.93 -21.73 27.25
C GLU A 482 -37.94 -20.74 27.86
N GLU A 483 -37.54 -20.01 28.91
CA GLU A 483 -38.39 -19.03 29.59
C GLU A 483 -38.29 -17.59 29.05
N LEU A 484 -37.40 -17.35 28.08
CA LEU A 484 -37.23 -16.04 27.49
C LEU A 484 -38.52 -15.53 26.81
N PRO A 485 -38.92 -14.28 27.07
CA PRO A 485 -39.94 -13.60 26.29
C PRO A 485 -39.60 -13.51 24.79
N ASP A 486 -40.62 -13.45 23.93
CA ASP A 486 -40.47 -13.34 22.46
C ASP A 486 -39.75 -12.05 22.01
N ASP A 487 -39.71 -11.03 22.86
CA ASP A 487 -39.07 -9.72 22.66
C ASP A 487 -37.70 -9.60 23.36
N ALA A 488 -37.14 -10.71 23.85
CA ALA A 488 -35.87 -10.75 24.55
C ALA A 488 -34.73 -11.27 23.67
N LEU A 489 -33.56 -10.61 23.78
CA LEU A 489 -32.30 -11.05 23.19
C LEU A 489 -31.45 -11.76 24.24
N LEU A 490 -30.98 -12.97 23.94
CA LEU A 490 -30.02 -13.72 24.75
C LEU A 490 -28.61 -13.64 24.16
N LEU A 491 -27.65 -13.27 24.99
CA LEU A 491 -26.22 -13.32 24.68
C LEU A 491 -25.52 -14.26 25.65
N VAL A 492 -25.03 -15.41 25.18
CA VAL A 492 -24.16 -16.31 25.93
C VAL A 492 -22.71 -15.95 25.60
N VAL A 493 -21.95 -15.48 26.58
CA VAL A 493 -20.62 -14.90 26.38
C VAL A 493 -19.60 -15.65 27.23
N GLY A 494 -18.65 -16.32 26.60
CA GLY A 494 -17.45 -16.79 27.28
C GLY A 494 -16.61 -15.59 27.69
N VAL A 495 -16.62 -15.24 28.98
CA VAL A 495 -15.97 -14.00 29.49
C VAL A 495 -14.49 -14.18 29.76
N THR A 496 -14.05 -15.42 30.05
CA THR A 496 -12.64 -15.79 30.22
C THR A 496 -12.38 -17.13 29.55
N PRO A 497 -11.14 -17.40 29.09
CA PRO A 497 -10.75 -18.72 28.59
C PRO A 497 -10.71 -19.76 29.74
N PRO A 498 -10.73 -21.07 29.40
CA PRO A 498 -10.67 -22.17 30.39
C PRO A 498 -9.32 -22.22 31.11
N ASP A 499 -8.24 -21.89 30.42
CA ASP A 499 -6.88 -21.94 30.92
C ASP A 499 -6.36 -20.55 31.34
N GLU A 500 -5.21 -20.50 32.01
CA GLU A 500 -4.53 -19.25 32.38
C GLU A 500 -4.00 -18.47 31.16
N GLU A 501 -3.82 -19.14 30.03
CA GLU A 501 -3.38 -18.53 28.79
C GLU A 501 -4.56 -17.90 28.04
N TRP A 502 -4.29 -16.81 27.32
CA TRP A 502 -5.31 -16.18 26.50
C TRP A 502 -5.70 -17.10 25.34
N ALA A 503 -7.00 -17.32 25.17
CA ALA A 503 -7.59 -18.07 24.06
C ALA A 503 -8.82 -17.35 23.52
N LEU A 504 -9.30 -17.77 22.35
CA LEU A 504 -10.62 -17.37 21.87
C LEU A 504 -11.69 -18.14 22.65
N THR A 505 -12.76 -17.43 23.02
CA THR A 505 -13.95 -18.02 23.65
C THR A 505 -15.13 -17.99 22.69
N ALA A 506 -16.26 -18.55 23.09
CA ALA A 506 -17.50 -18.50 22.31
C ALA A 506 -18.35 -17.27 22.66
N THR A 507 -19.02 -16.71 21.67
CA THR A 507 -20.21 -15.88 21.90
C THR A 507 -21.33 -16.34 21.00
N VAL A 508 -22.50 -16.54 21.60
CA VAL A 508 -23.73 -16.98 20.96
C VAL A 508 -24.82 -15.93 21.20
N ALA A 509 -25.53 -15.56 20.16
CA ALA A 509 -26.71 -14.72 20.21
C ALA A 509 -27.94 -15.53 19.76
N TRP A 510 -29.05 -15.37 20.46
CA TRP A 510 -30.31 -16.07 20.17
C TRP A 510 -31.52 -15.24 20.64
N GLY A 511 -32.70 -15.50 20.09
CA GLY A 511 -33.95 -14.84 20.46
C GLY A 511 -34.33 -13.69 19.51
N ALA A 512 -34.96 -12.65 20.06
CA ALA A 512 -35.53 -11.55 19.29
C ALA A 512 -34.50 -10.86 18.38
N GLY A 513 -34.83 -10.75 17.09
CA GLY A 513 -33.97 -10.11 16.09
C GLY A 513 -32.78 -10.94 15.59
N VAL A 514 -32.66 -12.21 16.00
CA VAL A 514 -31.58 -13.11 15.57
C VAL A 514 -32.13 -14.26 14.73
N ASP A 515 -31.95 -14.19 13.42
CA ASP A 515 -32.17 -15.33 12.51
C ASP A 515 -30.86 -16.15 12.31
N VAL A 516 -30.91 -17.34 11.69
CA VAL A 516 -29.75 -18.25 11.50
C VAL A 516 -28.61 -17.56 10.75
N HIS A 517 -27.60 -17.12 11.51
CA HIS A 517 -26.59 -16.17 11.03
C HIS A 517 -25.21 -16.40 11.67
N ARG A 518 -24.25 -15.59 11.24
CA ARG A 518 -22.89 -15.49 11.80
C ARG A 518 -22.78 -14.15 12.53
N LEU A 519 -22.08 -14.12 13.66
CA LEU A 519 -21.75 -12.87 14.33
C LEU A 519 -20.49 -12.25 13.71
N SER A 520 -20.50 -10.93 13.61
CA SER A 520 -19.37 -10.14 13.14
C SER A 520 -19.25 -8.85 13.94
N SER A 521 -18.03 -8.34 14.04
CA SER A 521 -17.74 -7.11 14.78
C SER A 521 -17.14 -6.06 13.85
N PRO A 522 -17.71 -4.83 13.78
CA PRO A 522 -17.08 -3.69 13.13
C PRO A 522 -15.74 -3.27 13.76
N THR A 523 -15.50 -3.66 15.02
CA THR A 523 -14.23 -3.48 15.74
C THR A 523 -13.17 -4.46 15.24
N ALA A 524 -13.53 -5.75 15.11
CA ALA A 524 -12.60 -6.78 14.64
C ALA A 524 -12.38 -6.74 13.12
N ARG A 525 -13.41 -6.38 12.34
CA ARG A 525 -13.37 -6.34 10.86
C ARG A 525 -12.88 -7.65 10.25
N ARG A 526 -13.16 -8.76 10.94
CA ARG A 526 -12.92 -10.11 10.47
C ARG A 526 -14.19 -10.93 10.60
N PRO A 527 -14.50 -11.78 9.61
CA PRO A 527 -15.62 -12.71 9.74
C PRO A 527 -15.41 -13.63 10.94
N ASP A 528 -16.50 -13.91 11.67
CA ASP A 528 -16.57 -14.85 12.81
C ASP A 528 -15.66 -14.53 13.99
N LEU A 529 -15.12 -13.31 14.05
CA LEU A 529 -14.31 -12.84 15.16
C LEU A 529 -14.94 -11.58 15.73
N VAL A 530 -15.25 -11.61 17.01
CA VAL A 530 -15.81 -10.51 17.78
C VAL A 530 -14.93 -10.21 18.99
N THR A 531 -15.22 -9.13 19.71
CA THR A 531 -14.45 -8.72 20.88
C THR A 531 -15.35 -8.54 22.08
N LEU A 532 -14.84 -8.84 23.27
CA LEU A 532 -15.59 -8.62 24.52
C LEU A 532 -16.02 -7.16 24.70
N THR A 533 -15.22 -6.22 24.19
CA THR A 533 -15.54 -4.78 24.21
C THR A 533 -16.77 -4.40 23.38
N ASP A 534 -17.26 -5.29 22.51
CA ASP A 534 -18.43 -5.05 21.66
C ASP A 534 -19.75 -5.45 22.33
N ILE A 535 -19.72 -6.22 23.43
CA ILE A 535 -20.93 -6.73 24.08
C ILE A 535 -21.75 -5.59 24.71
N GLY A 536 -21.13 -4.71 25.52
CA GLY A 536 -21.81 -3.54 26.08
C GLY A 536 -22.45 -2.63 25.01
N PRO A 537 -21.72 -2.23 23.95
CA PRO A 537 -22.31 -1.57 22.78
C PRO A 537 -23.48 -2.30 22.14
N THR A 538 -23.46 -3.64 22.12
CA THR A 538 -24.55 -4.46 21.55
C THR A 538 -25.81 -4.39 22.40
N VAL A 539 -25.67 -4.42 23.74
CA VAL A 539 -26.79 -4.24 24.67
C VAL A 539 -27.46 -2.86 24.46
N LEU A 540 -26.65 -1.80 24.36
CA LEU A 540 -27.16 -0.44 24.12
C LEU A 540 -27.86 -0.32 22.76
N ASP A 541 -27.26 -0.84 21.70
CA ASP A 541 -27.81 -0.81 20.34
C ASP A 541 -29.14 -1.58 20.27
N ALA A 542 -29.20 -2.76 20.91
CA ALA A 542 -30.41 -3.60 20.96
C ALA A 542 -31.60 -2.88 21.59
N LEU A 543 -31.36 -2.08 22.64
CA LEU A 543 -32.41 -1.33 23.35
C LEU A 543 -32.66 0.08 22.80
N GLY A 544 -31.98 0.47 21.71
CA GLY A 544 -32.06 1.80 21.13
C GLY A 544 -31.51 2.91 22.02
N VAL A 545 -30.56 2.58 22.92
CA VAL A 545 -29.92 3.54 23.83
C VAL A 545 -28.68 4.14 23.18
N GLU A 546 -28.52 5.46 23.31
CA GLU A 546 -27.37 6.16 22.75
C GLU A 546 -26.06 5.70 23.43
N ARG A 547 -25.10 5.29 22.61
CA ARG A 547 -23.78 4.82 23.06
C ARG A 547 -22.90 6.01 23.45
N PRO A 548 -22.23 6.00 24.62
CA PRO A 548 -21.32 7.06 25.01
C PRO A 548 -20.10 7.13 24.06
N SER A 549 -19.67 8.35 23.72
CA SER A 549 -18.58 8.60 22.75
C SER A 549 -17.24 7.95 23.15
N GLY A 550 -17.01 7.78 24.45
CA GLY A 550 -15.81 7.17 24.99
C GLY A 550 -15.67 5.67 24.72
N MET A 551 -16.79 4.97 24.46
CA MET A 551 -16.86 3.52 24.29
C MET A 551 -16.31 3.14 22.91
N ALA A 552 -15.11 2.54 22.88
CA ALA A 552 -14.42 2.30 21.61
C ALA A 552 -15.01 1.12 20.81
N GLY A 553 -15.56 0.13 21.52
CA GLY A 553 -16.27 -1.02 20.97
C GLY A 553 -17.52 -0.63 20.17
N GLN A 554 -17.96 -1.54 19.31
CA GLN A 554 -19.05 -1.34 18.37
C GLN A 554 -20.04 -2.50 18.49
N ALA A 555 -21.33 -2.21 18.34
CA ALA A 555 -22.36 -3.24 18.41
C ALA A 555 -22.11 -4.36 17.38
N LEU A 556 -22.38 -5.59 17.79
CA LEU A 556 -22.28 -6.76 16.94
C LEU A 556 -23.26 -6.68 15.77
N ARG A 557 -22.91 -7.35 14.68
CA ARG A 557 -23.64 -7.38 13.42
C ARG A 557 -23.85 -8.80 12.96
N LEU A 558 -25.06 -9.10 12.51
CA LEU A 558 -25.48 -10.37 11.92
C LEU A 558 -25.10 -10.43 10.45
N ARG A 559 -24.59 -11.58 10.02
CA ARG A 559 -24.29 -11.87 8.62
C ARG A 559 -24.93 -13.18 8.19
N GLU A 560 -25.37 -13.22 6.94
CA GLU A 560 -25.91 -14.44 6.36
C GLU A 560 -24.85 -15.56 6.30
N GLY A 561 -25.30 -16.79 6.54
CA GLY A 561 -24.50 -18.01 6.43
C GLY A 561 -24.40 -18.80 7.75
N THR A 562 -23.73 -19.95 7.68
CA THR A 562 -23.47 -20.82 8.83
C THR A 562 -22.03 -20.64 9.31
N VAL A 563 -21.82 -20.69 10.62
CA VAL A 563 -20.49 -20.66 11.23
C VAL A 563 -19.75 -21.97 10.94
N ASP A 564 -18.51 -21.87 10.47
CA ASP A 564 -17.60 -23.01 10.29
C ASP A 564 -16.81 -23.22 11.58
N ARG A 565 -17.28 -24.13 12.44
CA ARG A 565 -16.71 -24.37 13.76
C ARG A 565 -15.33 -24.99 13.72
N ASP A 566 -15.13 -26.00 12.87
CA ASP A 566 -13.83 -26.63 12.66
C ASP A 566 -12.75 -25.58 12.29
N ARG A 567 -13.13 -24.57 11.50
CA ARG A 567 -12.25 -23.45 11.15
C ARG A 567 -11.96 -22.53 12.34
N LEU A 568 -12.92 -22.27 13.22
CA LEU A 568 -12.72 -21.46 14.43
C LEU A 568 -11.81 -22.18 15.43
N ASP A 569 -12.05 -23.46 15.67
CA ASP A 569 -11.21 -24.30 16.53
C ASP A 569 -9.79 -24.38 15.98
N GLN A 570 -9.64 -24.60 14.67
CA GLN A 570 -8.32 -24.58 14.02
C GLN A 570 -7.62 -23.21 14.13
N LEU A 571 -8.37 -22.10 14.10
CA LEU A 571 -7.80 -20.77 14.25
C LEU A 571 -7.26 -20.58 15.68
N ASP A 572 -8.04 -20.98 16.68
CA ASP A 572 -7.69 -20.89 18.09
C ASP A 572 -6.49 -21.80 18.40
N ASP A 573 -6.51 -23.07 17.97
CA ASP A 573 -5.40 -24.02 18.15
C ASP A 573 -4.07 -23.49 17.60
N VAL A 574 -4.08 -22.95 16.37
CA VAL A 574 -2.86 -22.39 15.78
C VAL A 574 -2.41 -21.14 16.51
N ALA A 575 -3.34 -20.32 17.00
CA ALA A 575 -3.00 -19.15 17.76
C ALA A 575 -2.47 -19.49 19.16
N ARG A 576 -3.03 -20.47 19.86
CA ARG A 576 -2.53 -21.02 21.14
C ARG A 576 -1.11 -21.56 20.95
N GLY A 577 -0.90 -22.41 19.94
CA GLY A 577 0.42 -22.95 19.60
C GLY A 577 1.45 -21.87 19.27
N ARG A 578 1.02 -20.79 18.58
CA ARG A 578 1.86 -19.61 18.34
C ARG A 578 2.19 -18.85 19.61
N GLU A 579 1.24 -18.62 20.52
CA GLU A 579 1.45 -17.85 21.75
C GLU A 579 2.38 -18.58 22.73
N ALA A 580 2.15 -19.88 22.95
CA ALA A 580 2.97 -20.73 23.82
C ALA A 580 4.47 -20.72 23.42
N ASP A 581 4.78 -20.59 22.12
CA ASP A 581 6.15 -20.58 21.59
C ASP A 581 6.63 -19.21 21.10
N TYR A 582 5.81 -18.15 21.10
CA TYR A 582 6.13 -16.86 20.45
C TYR A 582 7.42 -16.25 20.98
N PHE A 583 7.58 -16.22 22.31
CA PHE A 583 8.77 -15.66 22.96
C PHE A 583 10.03 -16.47 22.61
N ARG A 584 9.94 -17.80 22.66
CA ARG A 584 11.02 -18.73 22.28
C ARG A 584 11.42 -18.55 20.82
N MET A 585 10.46 -18.47 19.90
CA MET A 585 10.68 -18.21 18.48
C MET A 585 11.42 -16.90 18.24
N THR A 586 10.88 -15.83 18.82
CA THR A 586 11.35 -14.46 18.60
C THR A 586 12.75 -14.27 19.16
N ILE A 587 13.01 -14.70 20.39
CA ILE A 587 14.34 -14.60 21.01
C ILE A 587 15.36 -15.48 20.30
N THR A 588 15.00 -16.72 19.92
CA THR A 588 15.90 -17.61 19.19
C THR A 588 16.32 -16.99 17.87
N PHE A 589 15.36 -16.47 17.09
CA PHE A 589 15.62 -15.77 15.83
C PHE A 589 16.52 -14.56 16.01
N ILE A 590 16.14 -13.65 16.91
CA ILE A 590 16.87 -12.40 17.13
C ILE A 590 18.29 -12.68 17.64
N THR A 591 18.44 -13.57 18.62
CA THR A 591 19.74 -13.87 19.24
C THR A 591 20.65 -14.59 18.26
N ALA A 592 20.15 -15.61 17.55
CA ALA A 592 20.92 -16.33 16.55
C ALA A 592 21.41 -15.39 15.44
N LEU A 593 20.54 -14.50 14.97
CA LEU A 593 20.88 -13.56 13.92
C LEU A 593 21.86 -12.48 14.40
N ALA A 594 21.65 -11.91 15.59
CA ALA A 594 22.55 -10.93 16.17
C ALA A 594 23.96 -11.51 16.39
N LEU A 595 24.07 -12.71 16.97
CA LEU A 595 25.34 -13.40 17.18
C LEU A 595 26.03 -13.71 15.84
N LEU A 596 25.29 -14.21 14.85
CA LEU A 596 25.82 -14.47 13.51
C LEU A 596 26.40 -13.20 12.89
N GLN A 597 25.64 -12.09 12.92
CA GLN A 597 26.07 -10.83 12.33
C GLN A 597 27.26 -10.23 13.08
N LEU A 598 27.24 -10.21 14.42
CA LEU A 598 28.35 -9.72 15.24
C LEU A 598 29.63 -10.53 15.01
N ALA A 599 29.54 -11.87 14.98
CA ALA A 599 30.67 -12.73 14.70
C ALA A 599 31.21 -12.51 13.27
N ALA A 600 30.32 -12.41 12.28
CA ALA A 600 30.72 -12.16 10.90
C ALA A 600 31.40 -10.80 10.74
N TRP A 601 30.87 -9.74 11.36
CA TRP A 601 31.49 -8.42 11.39
C TRP A 601 32.83 -8.43 12.12
N GLY A 602 32.95 -9.13 13.25
CA GLY A 602 34.20 -9.28 14.00
C GLY A 602 35.27 -9.99 13.20
N LEU A 603 34.94 -11.11 12.54
CA LEU A 603 35.84 -11.86 11.67
C LEU A 603 36.27 -11.05 10.45
N LEU A 604 35.34 -10.30 9.86
CA LEU A 604 35.63 -9.41 8.74
C LEU A 604 36.59 -8.30 9.19
N ALA A 605 36.28 -7.61 10.30
CA ALA A 605 37.09 -6.53 10.89
C ALA A 605 38.51 -7.00 11.26
N ALA A 606 38.64 -8.21 11.79
CA ALA A 606 39.91 -8.84 12.10
C ALA A 606 40.68 -9.34 10.85
N GLY A 607 40.09 -9.27 9.65
CA GLY A 607 40.69 -9.80 8.42
C GLY A 607 40.83 -11.33 8.39
N ARG A 608 40.10 -12.04 9.25
CA ARG A 608 40.19 -13.51 9.40
C ARG A 608 39.17 -14.28 8.56
N LEU A 609 38.24 -13.59 7.90
CA LEU A 609 37.20 -14.23 7.11
C LEU A 609 37.75 -14.78 5.79
N ARG A 610 37.76 -16.12 5.64
CA ARG A 610 38.22 -16.82 4.43
C ARG A 610 37.10 -16.90 3.37
N PRO A 611 37.40 -17.09 2.07
CA PRO A 611 36.39 -17.11 1.00
C PRO A 611 35.29 -18.17 1.15
N ARG A 612 35.63 -19.38 1.64
CA ARG A 612 34.63 -20.42 1.93
C ARG A 612 33.73 -20.03 3.10
N ALA A 613 34.30 -19.48 4.17
CA ALA A 613 33.56 -18.98 5.32
C ALA A 613 32.66 -17.79 4.95
N ALA A 614 33.11 -16.90 4.08
CA ALA A 614 32.33 -15.78 3.55
C ALA A 614 31.04 -16.26 2.85
N ARG A 615 31.13 -17.31 2.02
CA ARG A 615 29.96 -17.92 1.36
C ARG A 615 28.99 -18.55 2.35
N VAL A 616 29.49 -19.22 3.39
CA VAL A 616 28.65 -19.77 4.46
C VAL A 616 27.93 -18.66 5.21
N VAL A 617 28.64 -17.59 5.57
CA VAL A 617 28.06 -16.41 6.21
C VAL A 617 26.95 -15.79 5.34
N GLN A 618 27.18 -15.63 4.04
CA GLN A 618 26.16 -15.12 3.12
C GLN A 618 24.91 -15.99 3.10
N ALA A 619 25.08 -17.32 3.03
CA ALA A 619 23.96 -18.25 3.04
C ALA A 619 23.17 -18.11 4.35
N LEU A 620 23.85 -18.14 5.51
CA LEU A 620 23.20 -18.03 6.82
C LEU A 620 22.50 -16.68 7.02
N VAL A 621 23.11 -15.57 6.56
CA VAL A 621 22.48 -14.24 6.60
C VAL A 621 21.24 -14.21 5.72
N LEU A 622 21.30 -14.83 4.53
CA LEU A 622 20.15 -14.92 3.64
C LEU A 622 19.02 -15.78 4.24
N VAL A 623 19.34 -16.85 4.98
CA VAL A 623 18.35 -17.60 5.78
C VAL A 623 17.71 -16.68 6.81
N GLY A 624 18.50 -15.90 7.56
CA GLY A 624 17.97 -14.95 8.54
C GLY A 624 17.06 -13.88 7.92
N VAL A 625 17.40 -13.35 6.75
CA VAL A 625 16.57 -12.39 6.01
C VAL A 625 15.31 -13.03 5.42
N ALA A 626 15.36 -14.32 5.08
CA ALA A 626 14.22 -15.09 4.60
C ALA A 626 13.30 -15.58 5.72
N TRP A 627 13.76 -15.55 6.97
CA TRP A 627 13.00 -16.05 8.12
C TRP A 627 11.66 -15.32 8.30
N PRO A 628 11.56 -13.98 8.22
CA PRO A 628 10.26 -13.30 8.23
C PRO A 628 9.30 -13.85 7.17
N LEU A 629 9.72 -13.99 5.92
CA LEU A 629 8.90 -14.59 4.86
C LEU A 629 8.47 -16.02 5.22
N ALA A 630 9.37 -16.83 5.77
CA ALA A 630 9.06 -18.19 6.20
C ALA A 630 7.97 -18.25 7.27
N THR A 631 7.92 -17.29 8.22
CA THR A 631 6.87 -17.26 9.25
C THR A 631 5.45 -17.07 8.69
N TYR A 632 5.31 -16.42 7.52
CA TYR A 632 4.04 -16.33 6.80
C TYR A 632 3.79 -17.59 5.97
N LEU A 633 4.82 -18.12 5.30
CA LEU A 633 4.68 -19.30 4.44
C LEU A 633 4.28 -20.57 5.19
N ILE A 634 4.75 -20.76 6.44
CA ILE A 634 4.36 -21.93 7.23
C ILE A 634 2.85 -21.96 7.56
N ARG A 635 2.14 -20.81 7.48
CA ARG A 635 0.67 -20.77 7.63
C ARG A 635 -0.07 -21.41 6.46
N LEU A 636 0.59 -21.64 5.32
CA LEU A 636 0.03 -22.43 4.22
C LEU A 636 -0.09 -23.92 4.58
N VAL A 637 0.57 -24.38 5.64
CA VAL A 637 0.61 -25.77 6.07
C VAL A 637 0.31 -25.82 7.58
N PRO A 638 -0.96 -25.78 8.00
CA PRO A 638 -1.36 -25.62 9.40
C PRO A 638 -0.75 -26.64 10.36
N VAL A 639 -0.49 -27.88 9.92
CA VAL A 639 0.16 -28.94 10.72
C VAL A 639 1.56 -28.55 11.21
N LEU A 640 2.25 -27.62 10.55
CA LEU A 640 3.55 -27.12 11.03
C LEU A 640 3.41 -26.24 12.28
N MET A 641 2.22 -25.71 12.56
CA MET A 641 1.92 -24.90 13.74
C MET A 641 1.43 -25.72 14.93
N THR A 642 1.18 -27.02 14.74
CA THR A 642 0.70 -27.94 15.78
C THR A 642 1.79 -28.94 16.19
N LEU A 643 3.07 -28.64 15.93
CA LEU A 643 4.21 -29.52 16.27
C LEU A 643 4.61 -29.44 17.76
N GLY A 644 3.75 -28.86 18.59
CA GLY A 644 3.99 -28.62 20.01
C GLY A 644 5.28 -27.82 20.23
N PRO A 645 6.21 -28.28 21.09
CA PRO A 645 7.42 -27.54 21.43
C PRO A 645 8.40 -27.39 20.26
N TRP A 646 8.20 -28.07 19.13
CA TRP A 646 9.06 -27.97 17.95
C TRP A 646 8.59 -26.93 16.93
N THR A 647 7.43 -26.31 17.15
CA THR A 647 6.85 -25.31 16.25
C THR A 647 7.82 -24.16 15.98
N HIS A 648 8.60 -23.77 16.99
CA HIS A 648 9.62 -22.73 16.85
C HIS A 648 10.77 -23.04 15.86
N LEU A 649 10.96 -24.30 15.48
CA LEU A 649 11.96 -24.72 14.49
C LEU A 649 11.43 -24.72 13.05
N ALA A 650 10.11 -24.80 12.86
CA ALA A 650 9.46 -24.96 11.56
C ALA A 650 9.79 -23.86 10.52
N PRO A 651 9.96 -22.56 10.88
CA PRO A 651 10.30 -21.54 9.89
C PRO A 651 11.71 -21.70 9.29
N TRP A 652 12.65 -22.34 9.99
CA TRP A 652 14.07 -22.36 9.56
C TRP A 652 14.34 -23.19 8.30
N PRO A 653 13.82 -24.42 8.14
CA PRO A 653 13.93 -25.16 6.88
C PRO A 653 13.30 -24.43 5.70
N VAL A 654 12.14 -23.79 5.90
CA VAL A 654 11.47 -22.99 4.86
C VAL A 654 12.31 -21.79 4.47
N ALA A 655 12.87 -21.07 5.46
CA ALA A 655 13.78 -19.95 5.23
C ALA A 655 15.05 -20.40 4.47
N ALA A 656 15.59 -21.57 4.79
CA ALA A 656 16.72 -22.16 4.10
C ALA A 656 16.40 -22.52 2.64
N ALA A 657 15.23 -23.07 2.37
CA ALA A 657 14.77 -23.37 1.01
C ALA A 657 14.58 -22.09 0.18
N VAL A 658 13.96 -21.06 0.76
CA VAL A 658 13.80 -19.73 0.13
C VAL A 658 15.17 -19.11 -0.17
N ALA A 659 16.08 -19.10 0.81
CA ALA A 659 17.43 -18.58 0.65
C ALA A 659 18.21 -19.35 -0.43
N TRP A 660 18.09 -20.67 -0.45
CA TRP A 660 18.70 -21.52 -1.47
C TRP A 660 18.17 -21.20 -2.88
N LEU A 661 16.85 -21.04 -3.04
CA LEU A 661 16.25 -20.67 -4.33
C LEU A 661 16.71 -19.28 -4.76
N ALA A 662 16.69 -18.30 -3.86
CA ALA A 662 17.15 -16.95 -4.13
C ALA A 662 18.65 -16.92 -4.50
N SER A 663 19.48 -17.79 -3.92
CA SER A 663 20.91 -17.89 -4.23
C SER A 663 21.22 -18.34 -5.67
N ARG A 664 20.22 -18.85 -6.40
CA ARG A 664 20.31 -19.18 -7.83
C ARG A 664 20.34 -17.93 -8.71
N LEU A 665 19.86 -16.79 -8.21
CA LEU A 665 19.89 -15.51 -8.91
C LEU A 665 21.27 -14.86 -8.77
N ARG A 666 22.12 -15.00 -9.79
CA ARG A 666 23.51 -14.48 -9.77
C ARG A 666 23.77 -13.29 -10.71
N ARG A 667 22.73 -12.58 -11.12
CA ARG A 667 22.85 -11.42 -12.02
C ARG A 667 23.54 -10.22 -11.36
N HIS A 668 23.48 -10.11 -10.05
CA HIS A 668 24.07 -9.04 -9.25
C HIS A 668 24.46 -9.59 -7.87
N PRO A 669 25.53 -9.09 -7.20
CA PRO A 669 25.97 -9.62 -5.90
C PRO A 669 24.89 -9.56 -4.81
N LEU A 670 24.00 -8.58 -4.89
CA LEU A 670 22.86 -8.43 -3.97
C LEU A 670 21.53 -9.00 -4.52
N ALA A 671 21.53 -9.66 -5.69
CA ALA A 671 20.31 -10.18 -6.30
C ALA A 671 19.55 -11.20 -5.42
N PRO A 672 20.22 -12.16 -4.73
CA PRO A 672 19.52 -13.08 -3.83
C PRO A 672 18.78 -12.35 -2.71
N LEU A 673 19.42 -11.34 -2.11
CA LEU A 673 18.82 -10.54 -1.04
C LEU A 673 17.64 -9.73 -1.56
N ALA A 674 17.79 -9.08 -2.72
CA ALA A 674 16.70 -8.32 -3.33
C ALA A 674 15.50 -9.21 -3.65
N ALA A 675 15.73 -10.45 -4.10
CA ALA A 675 14.68 -11.41 -4.37
C ALA A 675 13.92 -11.82 -3.11
N VAL A 676 14.63 -12.11 -2.02
CA VAL A 676 13.99 -12.40 -0.72
C VAL A 676 13.19 -11.20 -0.24
N CYS A 677 13.77 -10.00 -0.24
CA CYS A 677 13.06 -8.78 0.16
C CYS A 677 11.82 -8.50 -0.71
N ALA A 678 11.91 -8.66 -2.03
CA ALA A 678 10.78 -8.48 -2.93
C ALA A 678 9.70 -9.54 -2.70
N ALA A 679 10.08 -10.80 -2.44
CA ALA A 679 9.15 -11.87 -2.13
C ALA A 679 8.45 -11.63 -0.77
N THR A 680 9.17 -11.17 0.24
CA THR A 680 8.58 -10.79 1.54
C THR A 680 7.56 -9.66 1.39
N ALA A 681 7.96 -8.56 0.74
CA ALA A 681 7.06 -7.42 0.53
C ALA A 681 5.84 -7.82 -0.33
N GLY A 682 6.07 -8.58 -1.39
CA GLY A 682 5.01 -9.06 -2.29
C GLY A 682 4.03 -9.99 -1.59
N LEU A 683 4.50 -10.92 -0.76
CA LEU A 683 3.63 -11.82 0.00
C LEU A 683 2.77 -11.04 1.00
N ILE A 684 3.36 -10.10 1.74
CA ILE A 684 2.61 -9.29 2.71
C ILE A 684 1.52 -8.48 2.00
N VAL A 685 1.85 -7.82 0.89
CA VAL A 685 0.87 -7.06 0.10
C VAL A 685 -0.23 -7.98 -0.44
N ALA A 686 0.13 -9.14 -0.98
CA ALA A 686 -0.83 -10.10 -1.51
C ALA A 686 -1.75 -10.64 -0.40
N ASP A 687 -1.20 -10.95 0.77
CA ASP A 687 -1.96 -11.42 1.92
C ASP A 687 -2.96 -10.36 2.39
N LEU A 688 -2.54 -9.11 2.56
CA LEU A 688 -3.45 -8.01 2.90
C LEU A 688 -4.56 -7.85 1.86
N ALA A 689 -4.23 -7.99 0.57
CA ALA A 689 -5.18 -7.81 -0.51
C ALA A 689 -6.23 -8.93 -0.55
N THR A 690 -5.92 -10.11 0.00
CA THR A 690 -6.83 -11.25 0.10
C THR A 690 -7.53 -11.37 1.45
N GLY A 691 -7.33 -10.44 2.40
CA GLY A 691 -8.00 -10.43 3.71
C GLY A 691 -7.07 -10.72 4.92
N GLY A 692 -5.77 -10.88 4.68
CA GLY A 692 -4.74 -11.02 5.72
C GLY A 692 -4.74 -12.39 6.39
N HIS A 693 -4.99 -13.46 5.64
CA HIS A 693 -5.12 -14.82 6.16
C HIS A 693 -3.81 -15.38 6.73
N LEU A 694 -2.68 -15.11 6.08
CA LEU A 694 -1.36 -15.59 6.49
C LEU A 694 -0.83 -14.82 7.70
N GLN A 695 -1.12 -13.52 7.81
CA GLN A 695 -0.68 -12.75 8.97
C GLN A 695 -1.44 -13.09 10.26
N VAL A 696 -2.63 -13.71 10.20
CA VAL A 696 -3.33 -14.16 11.41
C VAL A 696 -2.57 -15.33 12.01
N ALA A 697 -2.27 -15.26 13.31
CA ALA A 697 -1.53 -16.30 14.03
C ALA A 697 -0.15 -16.64 13.43
N SER A 698 0.40 -15.78 12.57
CA SER A 698 1.82 -15.85 12.21
C SER A 698 2.67 -15.26 13.32
N VAL A 699 3.90 -15.76 13.47
CA VAL A 699 4.85 -15.31 14.48
C VAL A 699 5.07 -13.80 14.43
N LEU A 700 5.28 -13.24 13.23
CA LEU A 700 5.47 -11.80 13.03
C LEU A 700 4.18 -11.06 12.63
N GLY A 701 3.04 -11.74 12.70
CA GLY A 701 1.73 -11.23 12.35
C GLY A 701 0.82 -10.97 13.57
N THR A 702 -0.47 -10.80 13.30
CA THR A 702 -1.51 -10.48 14.30
C THR A 702 -1.82 -11.68 15.19
N ALA A 703 -1.92 -11.45 16.50
CA ALA A 703 -2.28 -12.46 17.50
C ALA A 703 -3.78 -12.36 17.82
N PRO A 704 -4.63 -13.29 17.40
CA PRO A 704 -6.07 -13.14 17.62
C PRO A 704 -6.46 -13.16 19.10
N HIS A 705 -5.63 -13.67 20.02
CA HIS A 705 -5.95 -13.67 21.46
C HIS A 705 -5.49 -12.40 22.16
N THR A 706 -4.35 -11.82 21.76
CA THR A 706 -3.73 -10.70 22.48
C THR A 706 -3.72 -9.38 21.72
N THR A 707 -4.02 -9.36 20.41
CA THR A 707 -3.95 -8.14 19.58
C THR A 707 -5.05 -7.14 19.94
N TYR A 708 -4.75 -5.86 19.74
CA TYR A 708 -5.72 -4.74 19.81
C TYR A 708 -6.25 -4.35 18.42
N ARG A 709 -5.64 -4.89 17.36
CA ARG A 709 -6.05 -4.67 15.96
C ARG A 709 -6.08 -6.01 15.25
N PHE A 710 -7.27 -6.37 14.75
CA PHE A 710 -7.52 -7.65 14.10
C PHE A 710 -7.39 -7.56 12.58
N ASN A 711 -7.28 -6.36 12.02
CA ASN A 711 -7.01 -6.11 10.61
C ASN A 711 -5.85 -5.12 10.47
N GLY A 712 -5.30 -4.96 9.27
CA GLY A 712 -4.14 -4.09 9.06
C GLY A 712 -2.82 -4.78 9.30
N LEU A 713 -1.75 -4.00 9.15
CA LEU A 713 -0.41 -4.41 9.53
C LEU A 713 -0.16 -4.03 10.99
N GLY A 714 0.27 -5.02 11.78
CA GLY A 714 0.92 -4.73 13.06
C GLY A 714 2.30 -4.07 12.85
N ASN A 715 2.83 -3.42 13.88
CA ASN A 715 4.12 -2.70 13.84
C ASN A 715 5.29 -3.56 13.34
N VAL A 716 5.29 -4.86 13.66
CA VAL A 716 6.29 -5.82 13.19
C VAL A 716 6.19 -6.03 11.68
N GLY A 717 5.00 -6.37 11.18
CA GLY A 717 4.74 -6.56 9.75
C GLY A 717 5.00 -5.29 8.94
N PHE A 718 4.57 -4.14 9.47
CA PHE A 718 4.88 -2.82 8.93
C PHE A 718 6.38 -2.61 8.73
N ALA A 719 7.18 -2.86 9.77
CA ALA A 719 8.63 -2.66 9.72
C ALA A 719 9.32 -3.58 8.69
N VAL A 720 8.90 -4.84 8.62
CA VAL A 720 9.37 -5.80 7.61
C VAL A 720 9.02 -5.30 6.21
N LEU A 721 7.77 -4.89 5.98
CA LEU A 721 7.30 -4.40 4.68
C LEU A 721 8.07 -3.13 4.25
N ALA A 722 8.24 -2.17 5.16
CA ALA A 722 8.98 -0.93 4.92
C ALA A 722 10.44 -1.20 4.54
N ALA A 723 11.14 -2.00 5.34
CA ALA A 723 12.56 -2.31 5.10
C ALA A 723 12.76 -3.10 3.81
N THR A 724 11.98 -4.17 3.61
CA THR A 724 12.16 -5.06 2.45
C THR A 724 11.80 -4.38 1.13
N SER A 725 10.72 -3.59 1.08
CA SER A 725 10.34 -2.84 -0.13
C SER A 725 11.39 -1.80 -0.53
N LEU A 726 11.90 -1.01 0.42
CA LEU A 726 12.95 -0.01 0.17
C LEU A 726 14.24 -0.66 -0.32
N LEU A 727 14.69 -1.72 0.34
CA LEU A 727 15.92 -2.43 -0.02
C LEU A 727 15.80 -3.11 -1.39
N ALA A 728 14.68 -3.80 -1.66
CA ALA A 728 14.43 -4.41 -2.96
C ALA A 728 14.47 -3.39 -4.10
N VAL A 729 13.80 -2.24 -3.94
CA VAL A 729 13.78 -1.16 -4.93
C VAL A 729 15.16 -0.51 -5.10
N GLY A 730 15.88 -0.27 -4.01
CA GLY A 730 17.23 0.26 -4.05
C GLY A 730 18.19 -0.59 -4.86
N ILE A 731 18.18 -1.90 -4.61
CA ILE A 731 19.04 -2.88 -5.30
C ILE A 731 18.58 -3.07 -6.75
N HIS A 732 17.27 -3.10 -7.02
CA HIS A 732 16.73 -3.17 -8.38
C HIS A 732 17.20 -2.00 -9.24
N VAL A 733 17.13 -0.77 -8.73
CA VAL A 733 17.58 0.44 -9.44
C VAL A 733 19.09 0.46 -9.63
N ASP A 734 19.85 -0.16 -8.73
CA ASP A 734 21.32 -0.30 -8.83
C ASP A 734 21.72 -1.32 -9.90
N ALA A 735 21.00 -2.45 -9.96
CA ALA A 735 21.32 -3.58 -10.84
C ALA A 735 20.74 -3.45 -12.26
N ALA A 736 19.73 -2.61 -12.46
CA ALA A 736 19.03 -2.52 -13.73
C ALA A 736 19.86 -1.80 -14.83
N PRO A 737 19.89 -2.32 -16.06
CA PRO A 737 20.62 -1.70 -17.18
C PRO A 737 20.00 -0.36 -17.59
N ARG A 738 18.67 -0.22 -17.46
CA ARG A 738 17.92 1.00 -17.75
C ARG A 738 17.39 1.61 -16.48
N ARG A 739 18.20 2.46 -15.85
CA ARG A 739 17.87 3.14 -14.59
C ARG A 739 16.51 3.82 -14.60
N ASP A 740 16.12 4.43 -15.73
CA ASP A 740 14.84 5.12 -15.85
C ASP A 740 13.64 4.19 -15.73
N GLU A 741 13.69 3.03 -16.39
CA GLU A 741 12.64 2.01 -16.30
C GLU A 741 12.59 1.44 -14.88
N ALA A 742 13.75 1.20 -14.27
CA ALA A 742 13.85 0.71 -12.91
C ALA A 742 13.29 1.68 -11.86
N LEU A 743 13.47 2.99 -12.05
CA LEU A 743 12.87 4.02 -11.20
C LEU A 743 11.35 4.01 -11.30
N VAL A 744 10.80 3.79 -12.50
CA VAL A 744 9.35 3.69 -12.71
C VAL A 744 8.79 2.43 -12.06
N THR A 745 9.40 1.27 -12.31
CA THR A 745 8.93 0.01 -11.70
C THR A 745 9.11 0.02 -10.18
N GLY A 746 10.21 0.59 -9.68
CA GLY A 746 10.45 0.73 -8.25
C GLY A 746 9.48 1.72 -7.59
N GLY A 747 9.19 2.84 -8.25
CA GLY A 747 8.17 3.78 -7.80
C GLY A 747 6.78 3.17 -7.77
N ALA A 748 6.42 2.38 -8.79
CA ALA A 748 5.16 1.64 -8.82
C ALA A 748 5.08 0.61 -7.69
N ALA A 749 6.15 -0.13 -7.42
CA ALA A 749 6.19 -1.09 -6.30
C ALA A 749 6.01 -0.41 -4.94
N LEU A 750 6.71 0.69 -4.67
CA LEU A 750 6.51 1.47 -3.42
C LEU A 750 5.11 2.07 -3.32
N ALA A 751 4.53 2.48 -4.45
CA ALA A 751 3.16 2.97 -4.49
C ALA A 751 2.14 1.88 -4.14
N VAL A 752 2.32 0.66 -4.66
CA VAL A 752 1.50 -0.51 -4.29
C VAL A 752 1.62 -0.82 -2.80
N VAL A 753 2.83 -0.77 -2.23
CA VAL A 753 3.05 -0.95 -0.79
C VAL A 753 2.33 0.13 0.03
N LEU A 754 2.45 1.39 -0.38
CA LEU A 754 1.75 2.49 0.29
C LEU A 754 0.23 2.32 0.22
N VAL A 755 -0.30 1.91 -0.94
CA VAL A 755 -1.73 1.63 -1.10
C VAL A 755 -2.18 0.50 -0.18
N ALA A 756 -1.39 -0.56 -0.07
CA ALA A 756 -1.70 -1.70 0.80
C ALA A 756 -1.77 -1.31 2.29
N ASP A 757 -0.94 -0.35 2.72
CA ASP A 757 -0.87 0.17 4.09
C ASP A 757 -1.98 1.20 4.41
N VAL A 758 -2.44 1.94 3.40
CA VAL A 758 -3.41 3.04 3.54
C VAL A 758 -4.86 2.60 3.28
N ALA A 759 -5.07 1.52 2.54
CA ALA A 759 -6.38 1.05 2.13
C ALA A 759 -7.31 0.71 3.33
N PRO A 760 -8.53 1.29 3.43
CA PRO A 760 -9.38 1.09 4.60
C PRO A 760 -9.78 -0.36 4.88
N TRP A 761 -10.05 -1.17 3.84
CA TRP A 761 -10.41 -2.59 4.01
C TRP A 761 -9.19 -3.48 4.26
N MET A 762 -7.98 -3.00 3.96
CA MET A 762 -6.73 -3.69 4.29
C MET A 762 -6.24 -3.35 5.70
N GLY A 763 -6.94 -2.45 6.41
CA GLY A 763 -6.67 -2.01 7.77
C GLY A 763 -5.66 -0.87 7.82
N ALA A 764 -6.13 0.33 7.42
CA ALA A 764 -5.32 1.54 7.33
C ALA A 764 -4.57 1.87 8.63
N ASP A 765 -3.25 2.04 8.53
CA ASP A 765 -2.40 2.42 9.66
C ASP A 765 -1.91 3.86 9.56
N VAL A 766 -2.38 4.72 10.48
CA VAL A 766 -2.00 6.13 10.58
C VAL A 766 -0.49 6.31 10.71
N GLY A 767 0.14 5.51 11.58
CA GLY A 767 1.57 5.57 11.81
C GLY A 767 2.34 5.18 10.55
N GLY A 768 1.80 4.20 9.80
CA GLY A 768 2.28 3.79 8.50
C GLY A 768 2.23 4.91 7.45
N ILE A 769 1.11 5.61 7.27
CA ILE A 769 0.99 6.75 6.33
C ILE A 769 2.02 7.83 6.66
N LEU A 770 2.08 8.25 7.92
CA LEU A 770 2.95 9.32 8.38
C LEU A 770 4.45 8.95 8.26
N THR A 771 4.76 7.65 8.20
CA THR A 771 6.13 7.13 8.05
C THR A 771 6.50 6.86 6.60
N LEU A 772 5.73 6.04 5.88
CA LEU A 772 6.05 5.54 4.53
C LEU A 772 5.94 6.63 3.47
N LEU A 773 4.90 7.47 3.52
CA LEU A 773 4.69 8.51 2.50
C LEU A 773 5.89 9.46 2.37
N PRO A 774 6.41 10.09 3.44
CA PRO A 774 7.59 10.94 3.32
C PRO A 774 8.85 10.14 2.99
N VAL A 775 9.04 8.94 3.58
CA VAL A 775 10.24 8.12 3.34
C VAL A 775 10.33 7.63 1.90
N PHE A 776 9.24 7.09 1.35
CA PHE A 776 9.19 6.63 -0.04
C PHE A 776 9.36 7.80 -1.00
N GLY A 777 8.69 8.93 -0.75
CA GLY A 777 8.80 10.13 -1.57
C GLY A 777 10.24 10.68 -1.62
N LEU A 778 10.89 10.84 -0.46
CA LEU A 778 12.27 11.30 -0.35
C LEU A 778 13.26 10.30 -0.94
N THR A 779 13.02 9.00 -0.76
CA THR A 779 13.84 7.93 -1.34
C THR A 779 13.77 7.98 -2.86
N LEU A 780 12.58 8.03 -3.46
CA LEU A 780 12.41 8.14 -4.91
C LEU A 780 13.00 9.44 -5.46
N PHE A 781 12.85 10.55 -4.74
CA PHE A 781 13.47 11.82 -5.10
C PHE A 781 15.00 11.71 -5.14
N ALA A 782 15.62 11.09 -4.12
CA ALA A 782 17.05 10.87 -4.08
C ALA A 782 17.52 9.88 -5.16
N LEU A 783 16.78 8.79 -5.40
CA LEU A 783 17.05 7.78 -6.43
C LEU A 783 17.00 8.39 -7.85
N SER A 784 16.18 9.43 -8.07
CA SER A 784 16.14 10.21 -9.32
C SER A 784 17.42 11.01 -9.61
N GLY A 785 18.41 10.97 -8.70
CA GLY A 785 19.71 11.60 -8.85
C GLY A 785 19.79 13.02 -8.28
N ARG A 786 18.65 13.56 -7.81
CA ARG A 786 18.55 14.89 -7.20
C ARG A 786 19.14 14.91 -5.79
N ARG A 787 19.70 16.07 -5.40
CA ARG A 787 20.24 16.26 -4.04
C ARG A 787 19.11 16.62 -3.08
N LEU A 788 19.06 15.95 -1.94
CA LEU A 788 18.17 16.30 -0.83
C LEU A 788 18.64 17.65 -0.25
N ARG A 789 17.75 18.65 -0.29
CA ARG A 789 17.94 19.94 0.38
C ARG A 789 16.90 20.04 1.51
N PRO A 790 17.06 20.94 2.51
CA PRO A 790 16.04 21.15 3.54
C PRO A 790 14.65 21.44 2.95
N ARG A 791 14.59 22.17 1.83
CA ARG A 791 13.35 22.40 1.06
C ARG A 791 12.68 21.10 0.58
N SER A 792 13.45 20.07 0.22
CA SER A 792 12.90 18.77 -0.20
C SER A 792 12.17 18.07 0.95
N VAL A 793 12.72 18.18 2.17
CA VAL A 793 12.10 17.62 3.38
C VAL A 793 10.81 18.38 3.72
N LEU A 794 10.83 19.71 3.64
CA LEU A 794 9.63 20.54 3.83
C LEU A 794 8.52 20.19 2.81
N VAL A 795 8.86 20.01 1.54
CA VAL A 795 7.90 19.61 0.50
C VAL A 795 7.37 18.21 0.78
N ALA A 796 8.21 17.27 1.21
CA ALA A 796 7.76 15.93 1.59
C ALA A 796 6.82 15.99 2.80
N ALA A 797 7.16 16.77 3.85
CA ALA A 797 6.31 16.95 5.02
C ALA A 797 4.95 17.59 4.65
N ALA A 798 4.96 18.64 3.82
CA ALA A 798 3.72 19.25 3.33
C ALA A 798 2.89 18.28 2.48
N GLY A 799 3.55 17.48 1.64
CA GLY A 799 2.91 16.41 0.87
C GLY A 799 2.32 15.32 1.76
N THR A 800 2.99 14.96 2.86
CA THR A 800 2.49 14.01 3.85
C THR A 800 1.25 14.56 4.56
N VAL A 801 1.29 15.82 4.99
CA VAL A 801 0.13 16.47 5.62
C VAL A 801 -1.07 16.51 4.65
N LEU A 802 -0.84 16.86 3.39
CA LEU A 802 -1.89 16.87 2.37
C LEU A 802 -2.43 15.47 2.08
N GLY A 803 -1.55 14.47 1.94
CA GLY A 803 -1.94 13.08 1.71
C GLY A 803 -2.72 12.50 2.89
N PHE A 804 -2.28 12.79 4.12
CA PHE A 804 -2.99 12.44 5.34
C PHE A 804 -4.37 13.10 5.41
N ALA A 805 -4.45 14.40 5.15
CA ALA A 805 -5.73 15.13 5.12
C ALA A 805 -6.68 14.58 4.05
N LEU A 806 -6.16 14.15 2.89
CA LEU A 806 -6.95 13.50 1.86
C LEU A 806 -7.49 12.14 2.33
N VAL A 807 -6.65 11.28 2.90
CA VAL A 807 -7.07 9.97 3.42
C VAL A 807 -8.09 10.11 4.54
N LEU A 808 -7.83 11.02 5.48
CA LEU A 808 -8.76 11.34 6.56
C LEU A 808 -10.09 11.87 6.02
N GLY A 809 -10.06 12.79 5.05
CA GLY A 809 -11.27 13.34 4.42
C GLY A 809 -12.07 12.27 3.70
N LEU A 810 -11.42 11.35 2.98
CA LEU A 810 -12.08 10.22 2.32
C LEU A 810 -12.68 9.24 3.34
N ASP A 811 -11.99 9.00 4.47
CA ASP A 811 -12.49 8.11 5.51
C ASP A 811 -13.68 8.71 6.27
N LEU A 812 -13.65 10.02 6.58
CA LEU A 812 -14.77 10.75 7.21
C LEU A 812 -16.03 10.84 6.33
N MET A 813 -15.92 10.62 5.02
CA MET A 813 -17.07 10.55 4.12
C MET A 813 -17.80 9.19 4.18
N ARG A 814 -17.26 8.22 4.92
CA ARG A 814 -17.86 6.89 5.09
C ARG A 814 -18.84 6.89 6.28
N PRO A 815 -19.85 5.99 6.29
CA PRO A 815 -20.70 5.77 7.45
C PRO A 815 -19.86 5.52 8.71
N ASP A 816 -20.35 5.94 9.88
CA ASP A 816 -19.60 5.89 11.15
C ASP A 816 -19.12 4.47 11.51
N GLU A 817 -19.91 3.45 11.14
CA GLU A 817 -19.57 2.04 11.35
C GLU A 817 -18.44 1.56 10.42
N ALA A 818 -18.31 2.19 9.25
CA ALA A 818 -17.33 1.87 8.24
C ALA A 818 -16.02 2.67 8.39
N GLN A 819 -16.06 3.85 9.02
CA GLN A 819 -14.91 4.72 9.28
C GLN A 819 -13.77 3.98 9.98
N THR A 820 -12.53 4.16 9.54
CA THR A 820 -11.38 3.54 10.22
C THR A 820 -11.13 4.17 11.60
N HIS A 821 -10.29 3.53 12.41
CA HIS A 821 -9.87 4.06 13.69
C HIS A 821 -9.19 5.44 13.55
N LEU A 822 -8.67 5.79 12.37
CA LEU A 822 -8.11 7.11 12.11
C LEU A 822 -9.17 8.22 12.20
N ALA A 823 -10.25 8.10 11.44
CA ALA A 823 -11.32 9.10 11.41
C ALA A 823 -11.91 9.30 12.80
N ARG A 824 -12.25 8.20 13.50
CA ARG A 824 -12.78 8.24 14.87
C ARG A 824 -11.84 8.91 15.86
N PHE A 825 -10.56 8.50 15.87
CA PHE A 825 -9.57 9.12 16.75
C PHE A 825 -9.47 10.63 16.55
N VAL A 826 -9.49 11.10 15.30
CA VAL A 826 -9.43 12.54 15.02
C VAL A 826 -10.73 13.22 15.46
N THR A 827 -11.90 12.67 15.16
CA THR A 827 -13.19 13.24 15.55
C THR A 827 -13.31 13.36 17.07
N GLU A 828 -13.00 12.29 17.81
CA GLU A 828 -13.03 12.24 19.28
C GLU A 828 -12.01 13.23 19.90
N THR A 829 -10.74 13.17 19.46
CA THR A 829 -9.69 14.01 20.07
C THR A 829 -9.87 15.51 19.75
N VAL A 830 -10.43 15.84 18.57
CA VAL A 830 -10.73 17.23 18.19
C VAL A 830 -11.98 17.74 18.92
N ALA A 831 -13.00 16.89 19.14
CA ALA A 831 -14.20 17.27 19.88
C ALA A 831 -13.88 17.59 21.34
N ASP A 832 -13.01 16.81 21.98
CA ASP A 832 -12.67 16.97 23.40
C ASP A 832 -11.53 17.97 23.65
N GLY A 833 -10.88 18.46 22.59
CA GLY A 833 -9.77 19.43 22.68
C GLY A 833 -8.48 18.86 23.28
N ASP A 834 -8.33 17.53 23.34
CA ASP A 834 -7.37 16.83 24.19
C ASP A 834 -6.16 16.21 23.45
N LEU A 835 -5.72 16.84 22.35
CA LEU A 835 -4.60 16.37 21.52
C LEU A 835 -3.28 16.23 22.31
N GLY A 836 -3.07 17.07 23.32
CA GLY A 836 -1.85 17.08 24.13
C GLY A 836 -1.68 15.82 24.97
N THR A 837 -2.75 15.36 25.64
CA THR A 837 -2.70 14.12 26.43
C THR A 837 -2.57 12.90 25.54
N ALA A 838 -3.23 12.87 24.37
CA ALA A 838 -3.16 11.77 23.42
C ALA A 838 -1.71 11.54 22.91
N VAL A 839 -0.99 12.62 22.60
CA VAL A 839 0.45 12.55 22.26
C VAL A 839 1.29 12.13 23.47
N GLY A 840 0.98 12.66 24.66
CA GLY A 840 1.63 12.27 25.92
C GLY A 840 1.51 10.77 26.22
N ARG A 841 0.33 10.17 25.99
CA ARG A 841 0.08 8.72 26.14
C ARG A 841 1.04 7.89 25.29
N ARG A 842 1.16 8.23 24.00
CA ARG A 842 2.05 7.52 23.06
C ARG A 842 3.51 7.64 23.43
N TRP A 843 3.94 8.83 23.87
CA TRP A 843 5.31 9.04 24.32
C TRP A 843 5.64 8.18 25.54
N ALA A 844 4.79 8.18 26.57
CA ALA A 844 4.98 7.40 27.79
C ALA A 844 4.90 5.88 27.56
N ALA A 845 4.12 5.42 26.59
CA ALA A 845 4.09 4.01 26.18
C ALA A 845 5.41 3.60 25.50
N ASN A 846 5.90 4.41 24.55
CA ASN A 846 7.15 4.14 23.86
C ASN A 846 8.39 4.15 24.78
N THR A 847 8.43 5.03 25.79
CA THR A 847 9.54 5.05 26.77
C THR A 847 9.54 3.84 27.69
N ARG A 848 8.37 3.37 28.15
CA ARG A 848 8.26 2.14 28.96
C ARG A 848 8.66 0.90 28.18
N MET A 849 8.22 0.80 26.92
CA MET A 849 8.65 -0.32 26.06
C MET A 849 10.16 -0.35 25.83
N PHE A 850 10.83 0.80 25.79
CA PHE A 850 12.28 0.84 25.68
C PHE A 850 12.97 0.16 26.87
N THR A 851 12.48 0.32 28.10
CA THR A 851 13.14 -0.27 29.28
C THR A 851 12.78 -1.74 29.53
N GLN A 852 11.64 -2.21 29.02
CA GLN A 852 11.09 -3.53 29.35
C GLN A 852 11.13 -4.55 28.19
N SER A 853 11.38 -4.11 26.95
CA SER A 853 11.31 -5.00 25.78
C SER A 853 12.61 -5.77 25.49
N ALA A 854 12.49 -7.07 25.20
CA ALA A 854 13.58 -7.89 24.67
C ALA A 854 14.16 -7.32 23.35
N TRP A 855 13.36 -6.59 22.56
CA TRP A 855 13.78 -5.96 21.32
C TRP A 855 14.75 -4.80 21.52
N THR A 856 14.71 -4.11 22.68
CA THR A 856 15.65 -3.01 22.98
C THR A 856 17.09 -3.51 23.04
N TRP A 857 17.28 -4.70 23.62
CA TRP A 857 18.60 -5.30 23.83
C TRP A 857 19.30 -5.72 22.53
N THR A 858 18.60 -5.71 21.40
CA THR A 858 19.19 -6.01 20.08
C THR A 858 19.40 -4.77 19.23
N VAL A 859 18.52 -3.77 19.36
CA VAL A 859 18.69 -2.44 18.75
C VAL A 859 20.01 -1.81 19.16
N LEU A 860 20.29 -1.73 20.46
CA LEU A 860 21.41 -0.93 20.97
C LEU A 860 22.78 -1.51 20.56
N PRO A 861 23.09 -2.81 20.79
CA PRO A 861 24.39 -3.36 20.42
C PRO A 861 24.59 -3.40 18.91
N LEU A 862 23.56 -3.71 18.13
CA LEU A 862 23.64 -3.76 16.68
C LEU A 862 23.82 -2.36 16.09
N ALA A 863 23.05 -1.38 16.55
CA ALA A 863 23.21 0.02 16.15
C ALA A 863 24.59 0.57 16.53
N LEU A 864 25.09 0.27 17.75
CA LEU A 864 26.43 0.66 18.18
C LEU A 864 27.54 -0.04 17.39
N ALA A 865 27.38 -1.33 17.06
CA ALA A 865 28.32 -2.06 16.23
C ALA A 865 28.37 -1.48 14.81
N ILE A 866 27.22 -1.16 14.21
CA ILE A 866 27.14 -0.46 12.92
C ILE A 866 27.78 0.92 13.03
N ALA A 867 27.43 1.70 14.05
CA ALA A 867 27.98 3.03 14.26
C ALA A 867 29.51 2.98 14.45
N ALA A 868 30.04 1.99 15.16
CA ALA A 868 31.48 1.77 15.33
C ALA A 868 32.16 1.32 14.02
N ALA A 869 31.50 0.48 13.23
CA ALA A 869 31.98 0.02 11.92
C ALA A 869 31.97 1.18 10.89
N VAL A 870 30.94 2.02 10.92
CA VAL A 870 30.80 3.25 10.12
C VAL A 870 31.73 4.35 10.62
N ALA A 871 31.96 4.52 11.91
CA ALA A 871 32.94 5.48 12.44
C ALA A 871 34.36 5.14 11.94
N ARG A 872 34.65 3.85 11.78
CA ARG A 872 35.86 3.33 11.12
C ARG A 872 35.77 3.33 9.57
N SER A 873 34.88 4.16 9.00
CA SER A 873 34.35 4.16 7.60
C SER A 873 35.33 4.05 6.44
N ARG A 874 36.61 4.37 6.59
CA ARG A 874 37.57 4.24 5.48
C ARG A 874 37.66 2.78 5.03
N TRP A 875 37.69 1.87 5.99
CA TRP A 875 37.76 0.43 5.79
C TRP A 875 36.46 -0.17 5.20
N LEU A 876 35.29 0.27 5.66
CA LEU A 876 34.00 -0.24 5.17
C LEU A 876 33.67 0.25 3.75
N ARG A 877 34.01 1.50 3.41
CA ARG A 877 33.89 2.03 2.03
C ARG A 877 34.79 1.25 1.05
N GLU A 878 35.97 0.85 1.51
CA GLU A 878 36.93 0.06 0.72
C GLU A 878 36.56 -1.42 0.60
N ARG A 879 35.76 -2.00 1.52
CA ARG A 879 35.38 -3.43 1.52
C ARG A 879 33.91 -3.76 1.20
N ALA A 880 32.95 -2.88 1.44
CA ALA A 880 31.53 -3.08 1.06
C ALA A 880 31.07 -1.99 0.07
N PRO A 881 31.29 -2.13 -1.25
CA PRO A 881 30.95 -1.09 -2.21
C PRO A 881 29.46 -1.18 -2.53
N LEU A 882 28.61 -0.61 -1.68
CA LEU A 882 27.23 -0.41 -2.08
C LEU A 882 27.20 0.60 -3.23
N GLY A 883 26.46 0.29 -4.30
CA GLY A 883 26.16 1.28 -5.32
C GLY A 883 25.31 2.41 -4.77
N ARG A 884 25.22 3.51 -5.52
CA ARG A 884 24.60 4.76 -5.04
C ARG A 884 23.13 4.53 -4.67
N SER A 885 22.41 3.73 -5.45
CA SER A 885 20.97 3.50 -5.25
C SER A 885 20.73 2.66 -4.00
N THR A 886 21.51 1.61 -3.79
CA THR A 886 21.43 0.76 -2.60
C THR A 886 21.70 1.55 -1.31
N ARG A 887 22.68 2.47 -1.31
CA ARG A 887 22.93 3.35 -0.14
C ARG A 887 21.75 4.23 0.20
N ILE A 888 21.09 4.79 -0.81
CA ILE A 888 19.90 5.63 -0.62
C ILE A 888 18.77 4.80 0.02
N ALA A 889 18.55 3.57 -0.46
CA ALA A 889 17.56 2.67 0.13
C ALA A 889 17.88 2.26 1.57
N VAL A 890 19.14 1.99 1.91
CA VAL A 890 19.56 1.73 3.30
C VAL A 890 19.25 2.92 4.20
N LEU A 891 19.55 4.15 3.75
CA LEU A 891 19.21 5.37 4.50
C LEU A 891 17.70 5.56 4.61
N GLY A 892 16.94 5.24 3.55
CA GLY A 892 15.49 5.24 3.57
C GLY A 892 14.92 4.27 4.60
N ALA A 893 15.43 3.03 4.66
CA ALA A 893 15.00 2.03 5.62
C ALA A 893 15.29 2.49 7.06
N LEU A 894 16.48 3.01 7.32
CA LEU A 894 16.82 3.60 8.63
C LEU A 894 15.90 4.78 8.99
N ALA A 895 15.58 5.65 8.03
CA ALA A 895 14.64 6.73 8.23
C ALA A 895 13.24 6.21 8.55
N ALA A 896 12.75 5.15 7.90
CA ALA A 896 11.50 4.49 8.25
C ALA A 896 11.53 3.91 9.66
N GLY A 897 12.66 3.33 10.10
CA GLY A 897 12.84 2.88 11.48
C GLY A 897 12.68 4.02 12.49
N VAL A 898 13.38 5.15 12.26
CA VAL A 898 13.34 6.32 13.16
C VAL A 898 11.97 6.99 13.19
N LEU A 899 11.39 7.28 12.02
CA LEU A 899 10.05 7.86 11.94
C LEU A 899 9.01 6.91 12.52
N GLY A 900 9.12 5.63 12.20
CA GLY A 900 8.25 4.59 12.74
C GLY A 900 8.36 4.46 14.26
N TRP A 901 9.55 4.71 14.84
CA TRP A 901 9.71 4.76 16.29
C TRP A 901 8.92 5.89 16.94
N VAL A 902 8.94 7.07 16.32
CA VAL A 902 8.26 8.25 16.86
C VAL A 902 6.75 8.17 16.67
N LEU A 903 6.29 7.61 15.56
CA LEU A 903 4.90 7.73 15.10
C LEU A 903 4.00 6.53 15.44
N ASN A 904 4.58 5.37 15.80
CA ASN A 904 3.81 4.17 16.13
C ASN A 904 3.76 3.88 17.63
N ASP A 905 2.70 3.18 18.06
CA ASP A 905 2.43 2.88 19.49
C ASP A 905 3.46 1.91 20.12
N SER A 906 4.15 1.09 19.31
CA SER A 906 5.26 0.18 19.71
C SER A 906 6.51 0.44 18.87
N GLY A 907 6.90 1.70 18.77
CA GLY A 907 7.89 2.17 17.81
C GLY A 907 9.30 1.55 17.94
N VAL A 908 9.70 1.12 19.14
CA VAL A 908 11.01 0.48 19.38
C VAL A 908 11.12 -0.82 18.57
N VAL A 909 10.02 -1.57 18.48
CA VAL A 909 9.94 -2.82 17.70
C VAL A 909 10.13 -2.55 16.22
N VAL A 910 9.56 -1.45 15.70
CA VAL A 910 9.74 -1.03 14.30
C VAL A 910 11.21 -0.81 13.98
N THR A 911 11.92 -0.06 14.83
CA THR A 911 13.37 0.18 14.67
C THR A 911 14.16 -1.13 14.75
N ALA A 912 13.86 -1.99 15.72
CA ALA A 912 14.54 -3.28 15.89
C ALA A 912 14.43 -4.15 14.63
N MET A 913 13.23 -4.24 14.07
CA MET A 913 12.96 -5.06 12.90
C MET A 913 13.59 -4.49 11.63
N VAL A 914 13.65 -3.16 11.47
CA VAL A 914 14.41 -2.52 10.38
C VAL A 914 15.91 -2.83 10.48
N LEU A 915 16.46 -2.79 11.70
CA LEU A 915 17.88 -3.06 11.97
C LEU A 915 18.27 -4.52 11.72
N ILE A 916 17.33 -5.43 11.49
CA ILE A 916 17.65 -6.80 11.05
C ILE A 916 18.15 -6.82 9.60
N PHE A 917 17.53 -6.03 8.72
CA PHE A 917 17.80 -6.07 7.28
C PHE A 917 19.00 -5.21 6.86
N VAL A 918 19.19 -4.05 7.49
CA VAL A 918 20.24 -3.09 7.10
C VAL A 918 21.66 -3.69 7.21
N PRO A 919 22.05 -4.34 8.32
CA PRO A 919 23.40 -4.89 8.44
C PRO A 919 23.56 -6.15 7.62
N ALA A 920 22.49 -6.90 7.34
CA ALA A 920 22.51 -8.04 6.43
C ALA A 920 22.92 -7.60 5.02
N VAL A 921 22.36 -6.48 4.50
CA VAL A 921 22.77 -5.90 3.21
C VAL A 921 24.24 -5.50 3.19
N LEU A 922 24.69 -4.82 4.24
CA LEU A 922 26.08 -4.38 4.37
C LEU A 922 27.04 -5.57 4.44
N LEU A 923 26.66 -6.62 5.17
CA LEU A 923 27.47 -7.81 5.36
C LEU A 923 27.58 -8.62 4.07
N VAL A 924 26.47 -8.87 3.37
CA VAL A 924 26.49 -9.56 2.07
C VAL A 924 27.35 -8.80 1.06
N ALA A 925 27.21 -7.47 0.99
CA ALA A 925 28.03 -6.63 0.11
C ALA A 925 29.54 -6.70 0.45
N ALA A 926 29.88 -6.80 1.74
CA ALA A 926 31.27 -6.89 2.20
C ALA A 926 31.89 -8.26 1.91
N THR A 927 31.12 -9.34 2.11
CA THR A 927 31.60 -10.71 1.92
C THR A 927 31.74 -11.10 0.46
N GLU A 928 30.98 -10.48 -0.46
CA GLU A 928 31.10 -10.70 -1.91
C GLU A 928 32.52 -10.42 -2.44
N ARG A 929 33.17 -9.38 -1.93
CA ARG A 929 34.57 -9.09 -2.28
C ARG A 929 35.53 -10.17 -1.77
N VAL A 930 35.31 -10.67 -0.56
CA VAL A 930 36.12 -11.72 0.07
C VAL A 930 35.92 -13.06 -0.65
N ALA A 931 34.72 -13.33 -1.15
CA ALA A 931 34.39 -14.52 -1.91
C ALA A 931 34.97 -14.52 -3.34
N GLY A 932 35.51 -13.39 -3.81
CA GLY A 932 36.24 -13.27 -5.08
C GLY A 932 35.35 -13.03 -6.31
N TRP A 933 34.11 -12.56 -6.14
CA TRP A 933 33.17 -12.33 -7.24
C TRP A 933 33.25 -10.94 -7.87
N VAL A 934 33.78 -9.94 -7.16
CA VAL A 934 33.93 -8.56 -7.65
C VAL A 934 35.41 -8.26 -7.81
N GLY A 935 35.87 -8.10 -9.07
CA GLY A 935 37.21 -7.61 -9.38
C GLY A 935 37.46 -6.21 -8.78
N PRO A 936 38.72 -5.74 -8.71
CA PRO A 936 39.03 -4.43 -8.13
C PRO A 936 38.19 -3.31 -8.75
N VAL A 937 37.67 -2.43 -7.91
CA VAL A 937 36.91 -1.25 -8.35
C VAL A 937 37.87 -0.32 -9.11
N PRO A 938 37.56 0.13 -10.34
CA PRO A 938 38.39 1.11 -11.03
C PRO A 938 38.48 2.39 -10.19
N ALA A 939 39.67 2.97 -10.11
CA ALA A 939 39.89 4.19 -9.35
C ALA A 939 38.93 5.32 -9.83
N PRO A 940 38.46 6.20 -8.93
CA PRO A 940 37.62 7.33 -9.31
C PRO A 940 38.45 8.31 -10.16
N GLY A 941 38.39 8.08 -11.48
CA GLY A 941 39.13 8.79 -12.52
C GLY A 941 38.81 8.26 -13.92
N ASP A 942 38.36 7.00 -14.05
CA ASP A 942 38.16 6.35 -15.36
C ASP A 942 36.71 6.38 -15.90
N LEU A 943 35.73 6.92 -15.18
CA LEU A 943 34.32 6.93 -15.61
C LEU A 943 33.97 8.11 -16.54
N GLY A 944 34.87 8.47 -17.45
CA GLY A 944 34.66 9.58 -18.39
C GLY A 944 35.40 9.51 -19.71
N ARG A 945 36.23 8.49 -19.97
CA ARG A 945 36.84 8.30 -21.29
C ARG A 945 36.08 7.23 -22.07
N PRO A 946 35.65 7.48 -23.31
CA PRO A 946 35.22 6.40 -24.18
C PRO A 946 36.36 5.36 -24.28
N PRO A 947 36.05 4.07 -24.40
CA PRO A 947 37.07 3.03 -24.53
C PRO A 947 38.02 3.42 -25.67
N ALA A 948 39.32 3.39 -25.39
CA ALA A 948 40.32 3.63 -26.42
C ALA A 948 40.06 2.65 -27.58
N PRO A 949 40.13 3.11 -28.84
CA PRO A 949 39.95 2.21 -29.98
C PRO A 949 40.93 1.05 -29.86
N THR A 950 40.41 -0.16 -30.04
CA THR A 950 41.20 -1.40 -30.06
C THR A 950 42.34 -1.23 -31.06
N PRO A 951 43.61 -1.43 -30.65
CA PRO A 951 44.70 -1.41 -31.61
C PRO A 951 44.45 -2.51 -32.66
N PRO A 952 44.78 -2.27 -33.94
CA PRO A 952 44.60 -3.28 -34.97
C PRO A 952 45.40 -4.53 -34.59
N LEU A 953 44.77 -5.70 -34.74
CA LEU A 953 45.39 -7.00 -34.54
C LEU A 953 46.69 -7.06 -35.36
N ALA A 954 47.83 -7.03 -34.67
CA ALA A 954 49.10 -7.34 -35.28
C ALA A 954 49.04 -8.80 -35.73
N SER A 955 49.13 -9.01 -37.04
CA SER A 955 49.32 -10.32 -37.64
C SER A 955 50.55 -11.00 -37.04
N GLU A 956 50.35 -12.13 -36.36
CA GLU A 956 51.43 -12.98 -35.88
C GLU A 956 52.30 -13.45 -37.06
N PRO A 957 53.64 -13.39 -36.95
CA PRO A 957 54.50 -14.04 -37.92
C PRO A 957 54.53 -15.55 -37.64
N VAL A 958 54.22 -16.33 -38.68
CA VAL A 958 54.38 -17.78 -38.72
C VAL A 958 55.85 -18.14 -38.54
N ALA A 959 56.20 -18.74 -37.41
CA ALA A 959 57.53 -19.30 -37.17
C ALA A 959 57.59 -20.76 -37.63
N VAL A 960 58.41 -21.00 -38.65
CA VAL A 960 58.78 -22.32 -39.21
C VAL A 960 59.64 -23.08 -38.20
N ALA A 961 59.26 -24.32 -37.91
CA ALA A 961 60.01 -25.24 -37.05
C ALA A 961 61.25 -25.80 -37.77
N ALA A 962 62.43 -25.69 -37.15
CA ALA A 962 63.61 -26.50 -37.48
C ALA A 962 64.49 -26.75 -36.24
N GLY A 963 64.57 -28.03 -35.84
CA GLY A 963 65.75 -28.76 -35.31
C GLY A 963 66.61 -28.23 -34.15
N ARG A 964 66.45 -28.87 -32.97
CA ARG A 964 67.43 -29.54 -32.05
C ARG A 964 68.90 -29.00 -31.91
N PRO A 965 69.66 -29.43 -30.88
CA PRO A 965 69.39 -29.57 -29.43
C PRO A 965 70.57 -29.02 -28.56
N GLY A 966 70.44 -28.87 -27.23
CA GLY A 966 71.64 -28.73 -26.39
C GLY A 966 71.46 -28.12 -24.99
N ALA A 967 71.52 -28.99 -23.99
CA ALA A 967 72.17 -28.89 -22.67
C ALA A 967 72.19 -27.56 -21.89
N GLY A 968 71.72 -27.62 -20.63
CA GLY A 968 72.14 -26.70 -19.57
C GLY A 968 71.14 -26.45 -18.44
N GLU A 969 70.96 -27.42 -17.54
CA GLU A 969 70.65 -27.15 -16.12
C GLU A 969 71.91 -26.58 -15.41
N PRO A 970 71.89 -26.12 -14.14
CA PRO A 970 70.81 -25.54 -13.33
C PRO A 970 71.28 -24.30 -12.50
N SER A 971 70.37 -23.59 -11.81
CA SER A 971 70.61 -23.09 -10.43
C SER A 971 69.40 -22.36 -9.82
N TRP A 972 68.97 -22.86 -8.66
CA TRP A 972 68.23 -22.16 -7.59
C TRP A 972 69.24 -21.51 -6.61
N PRO A 973 68.87 -20.82 -5.50
CA PRO A 973 67.76 -19.89 -5.20
C PRO A 973 68.23 -18.57 -4.53
N ARG A 974 67.34 -17.59 -4.37
CA ARG A 974 67.13 -16.82 -3.13
C ARG A 974 65.76 -16.16 -3.12
#